data_AF-A0A7Y6UJY1-F1
#
_entry.id   AF-A0A7Y6UJY1-F1
#
_cell.length_a   1.000
_cell.length_b   1.000
_cell.length_c   1.000
_cell.angle_alpha   90.00
_cell.angle_beta   90.00
_cell.angle_gamma   90.00
#
_symmetry.space_group_name_H-M   'P 1'
#
loop_
_entity.id
_entity.type
_entity.pdbx_description
1 polymer ?
#
loop_
_entity_poly.entity_id
_entity_poly.type
_entity_poly.pdbx_seq_one_letter_code
_entity_poly.pdbx_strand_id
1 'polypeptide(L)'
;MKAFVFALACAALCAGCPRFHPGPLPGAPTDATFVDVDGVHVRYRELGQGPAVVLLHGFSASLESWAGVAPVLAQDHRVIALDLKGFGWTTRPEGDYSPAAQAELVWHVLDKLGVKDVAIVGHSWGTSVALSMAVAHPERTRRVALYSAYVYDEQVPSFLRWAQVGGIGELLFSLFYTERIEDRAPLAYVDERFVTQPRVERVEEDLARPGTVAGALATARGHHFAALHQALVGFDKPVLLLWGENDLVTPIRFAYRLREELANAELKVYPRCGHIPMVEARTSSTRDLVAFLADKGAQHDDNGNADNAEGSGSAGGAGSGSGDDRGVTGDQGGGGAGGGARGGGTATVLPVETRRLTPAEEDFALPLGADLAALGAELTPRQYAAPREKTEVVVHGSLRIREAGLYNLDLDRGLDAQGQPIYPVPLGGGQMMRAGDLRARTDAAFYAPGVGVAVKARIDWLDNIALGGEPDLAGGSPATSRGQRPTTVVIKRAWGEVLTPAGTLAVGRMGAHFGLGIAANGGDCEDCDGGDAADRFAFVSPIAGHFLALSYDIAARGPFTPSRDGGHPISLESTTAVGGPTVSILKTHSPATLVRRAAAGLTSVEYAAYVSRRTQDNDVPATYLPTATQMFTSADLVGRGFAATATGGWLRISGARFRIEAEVAYLNATLDQPSLIPGTAITVPVTSSQLGAAVQTAFTFGPMQLGVDAGYASGDDAPGFGAFPTPGQVAPPAGSFDGAQANPPRDRTVDNFRFHPDFRIDQILFREIIGTITDAVYLRPSMRATLARVGTGRLEAIATLIVSRAVEATSTPSGASALGTELDPELRYAARDGFAINLAYGLLLPGAAFDGTMLAAQPAQSLRLRVGFAF
;
A
#
# COMPACT_ATOMS: atom_id res chain seq x y z
N MET A 1 24.44 -1.67 9.16
CA MET A 1 25.18 -0.88 8.15
C MET A 1 26.20 -1.69 7.35
N LYS A 2 27.18 -2.38 7.96
CA LYS A 2 28.19 -3.19 7.22
C LYS A 2 27.59 -4.34 6.37
N ALA A 3 26.61 -5.07 6.89
CA ALA A 3 25.92 -6.15 6.16
C ALA A 3 25.09 -5.62 4.97
N PHE A 4 24.51 -4.42 5.09
CA PHE A 4 23.75 -3.77 4.02
C PHE A 4 24.65 -3.30 2.88
N VAL A 5 25.80 -2.68 3.21
CA VAL A 5 26.82 -2.30 2.23
C VAL A 5 27.36 -3.55 1.51
N PHE A 6 27.53 -4.65 2.23
CA PHE A 6 27.97 -5.92 1.65
C PHE A 6 26.92 -6.54 0.72
N ALA A 7 25.64 -6.53 1.10
CA ALA A 7 24.55 -7.03 0.26
C ALA A 7 24.37 -6.19 -1.02
N LEU A 8 24.44 -4.86 -0.92
CA LEU A 8 24.43 -3.97 -2.09
C LEU A 8 25.66 -4.16 -2.97
N ALA A 9 26.84 -4.39 -2.38
CA ALA A 9 28.06 -4.67 -3.14
C ALA A 9 27.98 -6.02 -3.87
N CYS A 10 27.45 -7.06 -3.23
CA CYS A 10 27.20 -8.36 -3.88
C CYS A 10 26.15 -8.27 -4.99
N ALA A 11 25.05 -7.53 -4.77
CA ALA A 11 24.04 -7.30 -5.80
C ALA A 11 24.62 -6.50 -6.99
N ALA A 12 25.45 -5.49 -6.72
CA ALA A 12 26.18 -4.74 -7.75
C ALA A 12 27.16 -5.61 -8.56
N LEU A 13 27.84 -6.56 -7.89
CA LEU A 13 28.73 -7.52 -8.54
C LEU A 13 27.98 -8.50 -9.45
N CYS A 14 26.73 -8.85 -9.11
CA CYS A 14 25.90 -9.74 -9.92
C CYS A 14 25.14 -9.02 -11.04
N ALA A 15 24.80 -7.74 -10.89
CA ALA A 15 23.93 -7.02 -11.82
C ALA A 15 24.58 -6.73 -13.20
N GLY A 16 25.91 -6.77 -13.31
CA GLY A 16 26.64 -6.42 -14.52
C GLY A 16 26.49 -4.92 -14.88
N CYS A 17 27.48 -4.33 -15.53
CA CYS A 17 27.32 -2.95 -16.02
C CYS A 17 26.31 -2.93 -17.18
N PRO A 18 25.41 -1.94 -17.25
CA PRO A 18 24.55 -1.74 -18.43
C PRO A 18 25.41 -1.66 -19.69
N ARG A 19 25.07 -2.45 -20.72
CA ARG A 19 25.81 -2.47 -21.99
C ARG A 19 24.93 -1.94 -23.13
N PHE A 20 25.50 -1.09 -23.97
CA PHE A 20 24.87 -0.65 -25.21
C PHE A 20 24.73 -1.80 -26.21
N HIS A 21 23.83 -1.64 -27.19
CA HIS A 21 23.63 -2.60 -28.28
C HIS A 21 23.64 -1.87 -29.63
N PRO A 22 24.79 -1.85 -30.33
CA PRO A 22 24.96 -1.06 -31.56
C PRO A 22 24.33 -1.71 -32.80
N GLY A 23 24.22 -3.04 -32.84
CA GLY A 23 23.69 -3.77 -33.99
C GLY A 23 22.15 -3.88 -33.98
N PRO A 24 21.54 -4.32 -35.10
CA PRO A 24 20.10 -4.59 -35.18
C PRO A 24 19.62 -5.49 -34.05
N LEU A 25 18.43 -5.21 -33.53
CA LEU A 25 17.92 -5.91 -32.37
C LEU A 25 17.36 -7.30 -32.75
N PRO A 26 17.68 -8.35 -31.97
CA PRO A 26 17.23 -9.70 -32.27
C PRO A 26 15.71 -9.81 -32.13
N GLY A 27 15.06 -10.46 -33.10
CA GLY A 27 13.60 -10.68 -33.08
C GLY A 27 12.77 -9.50 -33.60
N ALA A 28 13.38 -8.53 -34.30
CA ALA A 28 12.64 -7.44 -34.92
C ALA A 28 11.51 -7.97 -35.83
N PRO A 29 10.32 -7.33 -35.85
CA PRO A 29 9.23 -7.75 -36.70
C PRO A 29 9.65 -7.79 -38.17
N THR A 30 9.23 -8.83 -38.90
CA THR A 30 9.63 -9.02 -40.31
C THR A 30 9.07 -7.96 -41.25
N ASP A 31 8.00 -7.28 -40.83
CA ASP A 31 7.33 -6.18 -41.53
C ASP A 31 7.83 -4.80 -41.07
N ALA A 32 8.83 -4.73 -40.19
CA ALA A 32 9.39 -3.46 -39.74
C ALA A 32 10.28 -2.82 -40.83
N THR A 33 10.09 -1.52 -41.04
CA THR A 33 10.92 -0.71 -41.94
C THR A 33 12.00 0.01 -41.14
N PHE A 34 13.20 0.10 -41.72
CA PHE A 34 14.34 0.72 -41.09
C PHE A 34 15.08 1.66 -42.04
N VAL A 35 15.79 2.63 -41.46
CA VAL A 35 16.71 3.52 -42.16
C VAL A 35 17.98 3.70 -41.34
N ASP A 36 19.14 3.58 -41.98
CA ASP A 36 20.43 3.79 -41.32
C ASP A 36 20.82 5.27 -41.38
N VAL A 37 21.01 5.92 -40.24
CA VAL A 37 21.37 7.33 -40.13
C VAL A 37 22.36 7.51 -38.98
N ASP A 38 23.48 8.19 -39.23
CA ASP A 38 24.51 8.49 -38.21
C ASP A 38 25.00 7.28 -37.39
N GLY A 39 25.10 6.11 -38.04
CA GLY A 39 25.49 4.86 -37.39
C GLY A 39 24.39 4.24 -36.51
N VAL A 40 23.16 4.73 -36.61
CA VAL A 40 21.97 4.22 -35.93
C VAL A 40 21.02 3.61 -36.96
N HIS A 41 20.67 2.34 -36.79
CA HIS A 41 19.61 1.68 -37.55
C HIS A 41 18.26 2.00 -36.89
N VAL A 42 17.51 2.94 -37.48
CA VAL A 42 16.28 3.53 -36.93
C VAL A 42 15.06 2.82 -37.49
N ARG A 43 14.21 2.26 -36.63
CA ARG A 43 12.90 1.74 -37.02
C ARG A 43 11.93 2.89 -37.22
N TYR A 44 11.20 2.87 -38.33
CA TYR A 44 10.12 3.81 -38.58
C TYR A 44 8.95 3.13 -39.29
N ARG A 45 7.80 3.79 -39.27
CA ARG A 45 6.60 3.44 -40.01
C ARG A 45 6.10 4.67 -40.74
N GLU A 46 5.82 4.51 -42.02
CA GLU A 46 5.29 5.56 -42.89
C GLU A 46 3.88 5.18 -43.34
N LEU A 47 2.93 6.11 -43.21
CA LEU A 47 1.52 5.91 -43.54
C LEU A 47 0.97 7.15 -44.25
N GLY A 48 0.06 6.95 -45.20
CA GLY A 48 -0.65 8.05 -45.85
C GLY A 48 0.20 8.86 -46.85
N GLN A 49 -0.35 9.98 -47.28
CA GLN A 49 0.22 10.92 -48.25
C GLN A 49 -0.18 12.35 -47.85
N GLY A 50 0.52 13.37 -48.38
CA GLY A 50 0.21 14.78 -48.09
C GLY A 50 1.24 15.46 -47.19
N PRO A 51 0.88 16.55 -46.48
CA PRO A 51 1.81 17.26 -45.61
C PRO A 51 2.39 16.35 -44.53
N ALA A 52 3.71 16.40 -44.34
CA ALA A 52 4.40 15.46 -43.47
C ALA A 52 4.15 15.75 -41.98
N VAL A 53 3.93 14.71 -41.19
CA VAL A 53 3.81 14.77 -39.73
C VAL A 53 4.74 13.73 -39.12
N VAL A 54 5.62 14.12 -38.20
CA VAL A 54 6.49 13.20 -37.47
C VAL A 54 5.98 12.97 -36.04
N LEU A 55 5.92 11.71 -35.60
CA LEU A 55 5.41 11.30 -34.29
C LEU A 55 6.54 10.73 -33.42
N LEU A 56 6.80 11.37 -32.28
CA LEU A 56 7.91 11.08 -31.37
C LEU A 56 7.40 10.57 -30.01
N HIS A 57 7.67 9.29 -29.71
CA HIS A 57 7.20 8.66 -28.47
C HIS A 57 7.98 9.13 -27.22
N GLY A 58 7.47 8.81 -26.04
CA GLY A 58 8.09 9.15 -24.75
C GLY A 58 9.23 8.25 -24.30
N PHE A 59 9.73 8.50 -23.08
CA PHE A 59 10.76 7.68 -22.44
C PHE A 59 10.26 6.25 -22.22
N SER A 60 11.10 5.25 -22.47
CA SER A 60 10.76 3.82 -22.33
C SER A 60 9.58 3.34 -23.20
N ALA A 61 9.26 4.04 -24.29
CA ALA A 61 8.16 3.71 -25.19
C ALA A 61 8.66 3.33 -26.60
N SER A 62 7.75 3.23 -27.56
CA SER A 62 8.03 2.95 -28.97
C SER A 62 7.00 3.63 -29.87
N LEU A 63 7.19 3.56 -31.19
CA LEU A 63 6.24 4.06 -32.20
C LEU A 63 4.83 3.47 -32.04
N GLU A 64 4.69 2.34 -31.33
CA GLU A 64 3.40 1.70 -31.07
C GLU A 64 2.51 2.53 -30.11
N SER A 65 3.07 3.50 -29.38
CA SER A 65 2.29 4.51 -28.65
C SER A 65 1.32 5.27 -29.56
N TRP A 66 1.62 5.34 -30.86
CA TRP A 66 0.83 6.07 -31.85
C TRP A 66 -0.14 5.18 -32.64
N ALA A 67 -0.28 3.89 -32.32
CA ALA A 67 -1.10 2.96 -33.09
C ALA A 67 -2.58 3.38 -33.20
N GLY A 68 -3.10 4.15 -32.24
CA GLY A 68 -4.46 4.69 -32.27
C GLY A 68 -4.60 6.03 -33.00
N VAL A 69 -3.50 6.76 -33.25
CA VAL A 69 -3.49 8.13 -33.79
C VAL A 69 -3.01 8.14 -35.24
N ALA A 70 -1.91 7.42 -35.53
CA ALA A 70 -1.26 7.44 -36.83
C ALA A 70 -2.20 7.07 -38.00
N PRO A 71 -3.07 6.04 -37.90
CA PRO A 71 -4.01 5.72 -38.99
C PRO A 71 -5.05 6.80 -39.26
N VAL A 72 -5.43 7.59 -38.25
CA VAL A 72 -6.39 8.70 -38.41
C VAL A 72 -5.73 9.86 -39.12
N LEU A 73 -4.51 10.23 -38.71
CA LEU A 73 -3.74 11.29 -39.38
C LEU A 73 -3.39 10.92 -40.84
N ALA A 74 -3.11 9.64 -41.10
CA ALA A 74 -2.72 9.14 -42.42
C ALA A 74 -3.80 9.29 -43.50
N GLN A 75 -5.03 9.65 -43.13
CA GLN A 75 -6.09 9.94 -44.08
C GLN A 75 -5.77 11.18 -44.93
N ASP A 76 -5.12 12.20 -44.34
CA ASP A 76 -4.84 13.49 -44.98
C ASP A 76 -3.37 13.92 -44.91
N HIS A 77 -2.53 13.17 -44.18
CA HIS A 77 -1.13 13.50 -43.93
C HIS A 77 -0.20 12.34 -44.24
N ARG A 78 1.05 12.66 -44.60
CA ARG A 78 2.16 11.70 -44.65
C ARG A 78 2.72 11.54 -43.24
N VAL A 79 2.33 10.49 -42.53
CA VAL A 79 2.68 10.25 -41.12
C VAL A 79 3.93 9.40 -41.03
N ILE A 80 4.92 9.87 -40.28
CA ILE A 80 6.19 9.18 -40.01
C ILE A 80 6.30 8.99 -38.49
N ALA A 81 6.10 7.76 -38.01
CA ALA A 81 6.31 7.41 -36.61
C ALA A 81 7.60 6.61 -36.49
N LEU A 82 8.47 6.95 -35.54
CA LEU A 82 9.77 6.29 -35.38
C LEU A 82 10.03 5.87 -33.94
N ASP A 83 10.89 4.86 -33.78
CA ASP A 83 11.47 4.49 -32.50
C ASP A 83 12.71 5.39 -32.25
N LEU A 84 12.69 6.20 -31.20
CA LEU A 84 13.82 7.07 -30.82
C LEU A 84 15.03 6.21 -30.42
N LYS A 85 16.24 6.74 -30.63
CA LYS A 85 17.49 6.04 -30.29
C LYS A 85 17.47 5.64 -28.82
N GLY A 86 17.79 4.38 -28.52
CA GLY A 86 17.69 3.84 -27.16
C GLY A 86 16.46 2.99 -26.90
N PHE A 87 15.41 3.09 -27.73
CA PHE A 87 14.11 2.49 -27.44
C PHE A 87 13.53 1.71 -28.62
N GLY A 88 12.41 1.02 -28.39
CA GLY A 88 11.76 0.18 -29.39
C GLY A 88 12.72 -0.80 -30.06
N TRP A 89 12.70 -0.83 -31.38
CA TRP A 89 13.58 -1.62 -32.21
C TRP A 89 14.72 -0.82 -32.87
N THR A 90 14.81 0.49 -32.58
CA THR A 90 15.96 1.29 -32.99
C THR A 90 17.18 0.89 -32.18
N THR A 91 18.31 0.82 -32.87
CA THR A 91 19.60 0.50 -32.26
C THR A 91 20.00 1.53 -31.22
N ARG A 92 20.88 1.11 -30.30
CA ARG A 92 21.25 1.91 -29.13
C ARG A 92 22.76 1.84 -28.91
N PRO A 93 23.55 2.40 -29.85
CA PRO A 93 25.01 2.50 -29.71
C PRO A 93 25.38 3.49 -28.62
N GLU A 94 26.62 3.44 -28.14
CA GLU A 94 27.15 4.46 -27.23
C GLU A 94 27.18 5.85 -27.92
N GLY A 95 26.91 6.92 -27.18
CA GLY A 95 26.90 8.29 -27.73
C GLY A 95 26.04 9.25 -26.91
N ASP A 96 25.75 10.42 -27.49
CA ASP A 96 24.87 11.42 -26.87
C ASP A 96 23.39 11.08 -27.09
N TYR A 97 22.61 11.03 -26.01
CA TYR A 97 21.17 10.76 -25.99
C TYR A 97 20.35 11.98 -25.55
N SER A 98 20.96 13.16 -25.49
CA SER A 98 20.29 14.42 -25.19
C SER A 98 19.13 14.70 -26.16
N PRO A 99 18.13 15.50 -25.75
CA PRO A 99 17.05 15.92 -26.64
C PRO A 99 17.53 16.54 -27.95
N ALA A 100 18.61 17.32 -27.90
CA ALA A 100 19.24 17.92 -29.08
C ALA A 100 19.85 16.87 -30.02
N ALA A 101 20.62 15.92 -29.49
CA ALA A 101 21.21 14.85 -30.32
C ALA A 101 20.14 13.94 -30.95
N GLN A 102 19.03 13.70 -30.26
CA GLN A 102 17.89 12.97 -30.82
C GLN A 102 17.18 13.78 -31.90
N ALA A 103 17.03 15.09 -31.71
CA ALA A 103 16.43 15.99 -32.70
C ALA A 103 17.22 16.01 -34.01
N GLU A 104 18.55 16.14 -33.94
CA GLU A 104 19.44 16.06 -35.11
C GLU A 104 19.30 14.73 -35.85
N LEU A 105 19.32 13.61 -35.12
CA LEU A 105 19.13 12.28 -35.71
C LEU A 105 17.79 12.18 -36.44
N VAL A 106 16.71 12.71 -35.85
CA VAL A 106 15.38 12.70 -36.50
C VAL A 106 15.37 13.59 -37.74
N TRP A 107 16.01 14.77 -37.72
CA TRP A 107 16.13 15.60 -38.92
C TRP A 107 16.84 14.89 -40.06
N HIS A 108 17.96 14.20 -39.78
CA HIS A 108 18.66 13.42 -40.79
C HIS A 108 17.84 12.22 -41.30
N VAL A 109 17.01 11.60 -40.45
CA VAL A 109 16.02 10.61 -40.90
C VAL A 109 15.02 11.24 -41.88
N LEU A 110 14.46 12.40 -41.53
CA LEU A 110 13.52 13.12 -42.40
C LEU A 110 14.16 13.54 -43.73
N ASP A 111 15.42 13.95 -43.72
CA ASP A 111 16.19 14.29 -44.93
C ASP A 111 16.34 13.08 -45.85
N LYS A 112 16.69 11.90 -45.30
CA LYS A 112 16.76 10.66 -46.08
C LYS A 112 15.41 10.23 -46.65
N LEU A 113 14.32 10.54 -45.96
CA LEU A 113 12.95 10.27 -46.43
C LEU A 113 12.40 11.38 -47.35
N GLY A 114 13.21 12.39 -47.67
CA GLY A 114 12.88 13.48 -48.59
C GLY A 114 11.85 14.47 -48.04
N VAL A 115 11.76 14.63 -46.72
CA VAL A 115 10.81 15.55 -46.06
C VAL A 115 11.47 16.91 -45.83
N LYS A 116 10.97 17.95 -46.52
CA LYS A 116 11.53 19.31 -46.43
C LYS A 116 11.03 20.07 -45.21
N ASP A 117 9.72 20.07 -45.00
CA ASP A 117 9.03 20.68 -43.86
C ASP A 117 8.06 19.68 -43.23
N VAL A 118 7.80 19.83 -41.93
CA VAL A 118 7.04 18.83 -41.15
C VAL A 118 6.26 19.50 -40.01
N ALA A 119 5.15 18.89 -39.61
CA ALA A 119 4.55 19.15 -38.30
C ALA A 119 5.04 18.10 -37.29
N ILE A 120 5.39 18.53 -36.09
CA ILE A 120 6.07 17.69 -35.10
C ILE A 120 5.10 17.38 -33.97
N VAL A 121 4.91 16.10 -33.65
CA VAL A 121 4.08 15.66 -32.54
C VAL A 121 4.92 14.85 -31.57
N GLY A 122 5.01 15.28 -30.32
CA GLY A 122 5.75 14.60 -29.27
C GLY A 122 4.86 14.15 -28.12
N HIS A 123 5.26 13.09 -27.41
CA HIS A 123 4.66 12.66 -26.14
C HIS A 123 5.71 12.57 -25.05
N SER A 124 5.40 13.08 -23.84
CA SER A 124 6.26 12.95 -22.66
C SER A 124 7.69 13.42 -22.97
N TRP A 125 8.73 12.63 -22.67
CA TRP A 125 10.11 12.98 -23.03
C TRP A 125 10.31 13.31 -24.52
N GLY A 126 9.55 12.68 -25.43
CA GLY A 126 9.56 13.00 -26.86
C GLY A 126 9.16 14.44 -27.18
N THR A 127 8.49 15.16 -26.28
CA THR A 127 8.23 16.60 -26.45
C THR A 127 9.49 17.44 -26.33
N SER A 128 10.47 17.02 -25.51
CA SER A 128 11.76 17.72 -25.44
C SER A 128 12.53 17.59 -26.75
N VAL A 129 12.47 16.42 -27.39
CA VAL A 129 13.02 16.18 -28.73
C VAL A 129 12.25 17.02 -29.76
N ALA A 130 10.91 17.03 -29.70
CA ALA A 130 10.07 17.81 -30.60
C ALA A 130 10.38 19.31 -30.56
N LEU A 131 10.51 19.88 -29.37
CA LEU A 131 10.87 21.29 -29.20
C LEU A 131 12.32 21.56 -29.62
N SER A 132 13.25 20.65 -29.33
CA SER A 132 14.64 20.78 -29.80
C SER A 132 14.72 20.80 -31.32
N MET A 133 13.95 19.95 -32.00
CA MET A 133 13.82 19.98 -33.47
C MET A 133 13.27 21.31 -33.97
N ALA A 134 12.18 21.77 -33.35
CA ALA A 134 11.46 22.97 -33.76
C ALA A 134 12.30 24.24 -33.62
N VAL A 135 13.09 24.32 -32.55
CA VAL A 135 14.00 25.44 -32.27
C VAL A 135 15.24 25.41 -33.16
N ALA A 136 15.78 24.22 -33.47
CA ALA A 136 16.95 24.09 -34.34
C ALA A 136 16.64 24.49 -35.80
N HIS A 137 15.44 24.15 -36.28
CA HIS A 137 15.00 24.39 -37.65
C HIS A 137 13.57 24.96 -37.70
N PRO A 138 13.33 26.19 -37.24
CA PRO A 138 12.01 26.81 -37.25
C PRO A 138 11.48 26.98 -38.68
N GLU A 139 12.34 27.22 -39.67
CA GLU A 139 11.98 27.34 -41.09
C GLU A 139 11.41 26.04 -41.68
N ARG A 140 11.80 24.88 -41.14
CA ARG A 140 11.30 23.55 -41.55
C ARG A 140 10.13 23.07 -40.70
N THR A 141 9.78 23.82 -39.66
CA THR A 141 8.73 23.45 -38.70
C THR A 141 7.45 24.21 -38.98
N ARG A 142 6.40 23.47 -39.35
CA ARG A 142 5.06 24.03 -39.62
C ARG A 142 4.27 24.29 -38.34
N ARG A 143 4.15 23.26 -37.50
CA ARG A 143 3.32 23.24 -36.27
C ARG A 143 3.91 22.23 -35.29
N VAL A 144 3.69 22.45 -33.99
CA VAL A 144 4.14 21.55 -32.92
C VAL A 144 2.97 21.13 -32.04
N ALA A 145 2.77 19.84 -31.79
CA ALA A 145 1.80 19.34 -30.83
C ALA A 145 2.47 18.49 -29.75
N LEU A 146 2.19 18.78 -28.48
CA LEU A 146 2.86 18.21 -27.33
C LEU A 146 1.83 17.52 -26.41
N TYR A 147 1.89 16.20 -26.35
CA TYR A 147 1.14 15.41 -25.38
C TYR A 147 1.92 15.30 -24.07
N SER A 148 1.32 15.75 -22.96
CA SER A 148 1.90 15.62 -21.60
C SER A 148 3.39 15.99 -21.55
N ALA A 149 3.71 17.23 -21.91
CA ALA A 149 5.08 17.66 -22.19
C ALA A 149 6.04 17.50 -21.01
N TYR A 150 7.23 16.97 -21.29
CA TYR A 150 8.34 16.79 -20.36
C TYR A 150 9.54 17.62 -20.83
N VAL A 151 9.68 18.84 -20.30
CA VAL A 151 10.55 19.90 -20.85
C VAL A 151 11.19 20.80 -19.77
N TYR A 152 11.01 20.50 -18.48
CA TYR A 152 11.55 21.29 -17.36
C TYR A 152 12.41 20.44 -16.43
N ASP A 153 13.45 21.02 -15.84
CA ASP A 153 14.33 20.31 -14.91
C ASP A 153 13.55 19.87 -13.66
N GLU A 154 12.56 20.65 -13.19
CA GLU A 154 11.70 20.30 -12.06
C GLU A 154 10.82 19.07 -12.32
N GLN A 155 10.67 18.63 -13.58
CA GLN A 155 10.00 17.38 -13.94
C GLN A 155 10.92 16.16 -13.81
N VAL A 156 12.24 16.34 -13.66
CA VAL A 156 13.20 15.24 -13.50
C VAL A 156 13.06 14.60 -12.12
N PRO A 157 12.52 13.36 -12.03
CA PRO A 157 12.34 12.69 -10.75
C PRO A 157 13.68 12.46 -10.07
N SER A 158 13.68 12.44 -8.74
CA SER A 158 14.88 12.22 -7.93
C SER A 158 15.66 10.97 -8.37
N PHE A 159 14.96 9.87 -8.70
CA PHE A 159 15.58 8.66 -9.23
C PHE A 159 16.47 8.92 -10.45
N LEU A 160 15.98 9.67 -11.45
CA LEU A 160 16.76 9.98 -12.65
C LEU A 160 17.91 10.95 -12.33
N ARG A 161 17.70 11.93 -11.44
CA ARG A 161 18.78 12.86 -11.00
C ARG A 161 19.95 12.11 -10.38
N TRP A 162 19.68 11.17 -9.47
CA TRP A 162 20.73 10.34 -8.89
C TRP A 162 21.40 9.43 -9.92
N ALA A 163 20.66 9.01 -10.95
CA ALA A 163 21.23 8.23 -12.03
C ALA A 163 22.16 9.01 -12.98
N GLN A 164 22.16 10.34 -12.92
CA GLN A 164 23.11 11.15 -13.67
C GLN A 164 24.53 11.05 -13.11
N VAL A 165 24.70 10.62 -11.86
CA VAL A 165 26.01 10.44 -11.23
C VAL A 165 26.66 9.13 -11.69
N GLY A 166 27.90 9.20 -12.19
CA GLY A 166 28.66 8.03 -12.63
C GLY A 166 28.86 6.99 -11.51
N GLY A 167 28.74 5.71 -11.86
CA GLY A 167 28.76 4.58 -10.92
C GLY A 167 27.42 4.38 -10.21
N ILE A 168 26.81 5.45 -9.70
CA ILE A 168 25.50 5.40 -9.03
C ILE A 168 24.40 5.11 -10.05
N GLY A 169 24.42 5.74 -11.22
CA GLY A 169 23.42 5.52 -12.26
C GLY A 169 23.42 4.12 -12.84
N GLU A 170 24.60 3.57 -13.10
CA GLU A 170 24.76 2.18 -13.50
C GLU A 170 24.17 1.24 -12.46
N LEU A 171 24.46 1.46 -11.17
CA LEU A 171 23.91 0.67 -10.08
C LEU A 171 22.38 0.77 -10.01
N LEU A 172 21.84 1.99 -9.99
CA LEU A 172 20.39 2.22 -9.86
C LEU A 172 19.61 1.65 -11.05
N PHE A 173 20.09 1.86 -12.28
CA PHE A 173 19.39 1.36 -13.46
C PHE A 173 19.47 -0.16 -13.57
N SER A 174 20.62 -0.76 -13.26
CA SER A 174 20.75 -2.23 -13.30
C SER A 174 19.88 -2.91 -12.26
N LEU A 175 19.68 -2.29 -11.09
CA LEU A 175 18.89 -2.87 -10.00
C LEU A 175 17.39 -2.56 -10.09
N PHE A 176 17.00 -1.38 -10.59
CA PHE A 176 15.63 -0.86 -10.39
C PHE A 176 14.88 -0.43 -11.67
N TYR A 177 15.56 -0.28 -12.81
CA TYR A 177 14.91 0.28 -14.00
C TYR A 177 13.82 -0.65 -14.57
N THR A 178 14.08 -1.96 -14.61
CA THR A 178 13.16 -2.98 -15.11
C THR A 178 12.33 -3.64 -14.02
N GLU A 179 12.44 -3.16 -12.77
CA GLU A 179 11.76 -3.76 -11.64
C GLU A 179 10.27 -3.45 -11.62
N ARG A 180 9.46 -4.49 -11.38
CA ARG A 180 8.03 -4.41 -11.05
C ARG A 180 7.20 -3.54 -12.01
N ILE A 181 7.42 -3.71 -13.32
CA ILE A 181 6.70 -2.99 -14.38
C ILE A 181 5.19 -3.16 -14.25
N GLU A 182 4.76 -4.35 -13.83
CA GLU A 182 3.38 -4.69 -13.56
C GLU A 182 2.66 -3.75 -12.56
N ASP A 183 3.39 -3.18 -11.59
CA ASP A 183 2.86 -2.18 -10.64
C ASP A 183 3.16 -0.74 -11.05
N ARG A 184 4.16 -0.50 -11.92
CA ARG A 184 4.57 0.84 -12.36
C ARG A 184 3.77 1.36 -13.54
N ALA A 185 3.54 0.50 -14.53
CA ALA A 185 2.79 0.85 -15.74
C ALA A 185 1.40 1.45 -15.45
N PRO A 186 0.62 0.97 -14.46
CA PRO A 186 -0.68 1.55 -14.12
C PRO A 186 -0.63 3.05 -13.74
N LEU A 187 0.50 3.55 -13.24
CA LEU A 187 0.61 4.94 -12.74
C LEU A 187 0.56 5.99 -13.84
N ALA A 188 0.75 5.58 -15.10
CA ALA A 188 0.59 6.45 -16.25
C ALA A 188 -0.90 6.66 -16.63
N TYR A 189 -1.82 5.92 -16.00
CA TYR A 189 -3.24 5.89 -16.31
C TYR A 189 -4.08 6.32 -15.11
N VAL A 190 -5.25 6.89 -15.39
CA VAL A 190 -6.30 7.13 -14.39
C VAL A 190 -7.34 6.03 -14.48
N ASP A 191 -7.70 5.67 -15.70
CA ASP A 191 -8.71 4.67 -15.97
C ASP A 191 -8.07 3.29 -16.19
N GLU A 192 -8.23 2.43 -15.20
CA GLU A 192 -7.64 1.08 -15.16
C GLU A 192 -8.10 0.18 -16.31
N ARG A 193 -9.21 0.51 -17.00
CA ARG A 193 -9.65 -0.23 -18.19
C ARG A 193 -8.60 -0.21 -19.31
N PHE A 194 -7.72 0.79 -19.31
CA PHE A 194 -6.61 0.88 -20.25
C PHE A 194 -5.35 0.12 -19.77
N VAL A 195 -5.30 -0.32 -18.51
CA VAL A 195 -4.20 -1.11 -17.97
C VAL A 195 -4.49 -2.60 -18.22
N THR A 196 -4.44 -3.01 -19.48
CA THR A 196 -4.68 -4.41 -19.86
C THR A 196 -3.43 -5.26 -19.71
N GLN A 197 -3.59 -6.56 -19.44
CA GLN A 197 -2.47 -7.48 -19.29
C GLN A 197 -1.54 -7.50 -20.53
N PRO A 198 -2.05 -7.57 -21.78
CA PRO A 198 -1.18 -7.52 -22.96
C PRO A 198 -0.39 -6.22 -23.12
N ARG A 199 -0.89 -5.10 -22.56
CA ARG A 199 -0.17 -3.83 -22.60
C ARG A 199 1.00 -3.81 -21.62
N VAL A 200 0.80 -4.36 -20.42
CA VAL A 200 1.87 -4.52 -19.43
C VAL A 200 2.96 -5.44 -19.99
N GLU A 201 2.58 -6.60 -20.53
CA GLU A 201 3.50 -7.57 -21.14
C GLU A 201 4.32 -6.93 -22.27
N ARG A 202 3.70 -6.11 -23.12
CA ARG A 202 4.43 -5.37 -24.15
C ARG A 202 5.48 -4.41 -23.59
N VAL A 203 5.18 -3.71 -22.49
CA VAL A 203 6.16 -2.82 -21.85
C VAL A 203 7.31 -3.64 -21.26
N GLU A 204 7.01 -4.79 -20.65
CA GLU A 204 8.04 -5.71 -20.15
C GLU A 204 8.94 -6.23 -21.26
N GLU A 205 8.37 -6.65 -22.39
CA GLU A 205 9.10 -7.07 -23.59
C GLU A 205 9.98 -5.94 -24.15
N ASP A 206 9.45 -4.73 -24.25
CA ASP A 206 10.18 -3.55 -24.73
C ASP A 206 11.41 -3.25 -23.85
N LEU A 207 11.25 -3.36 -22.53
CA LEU A 207 12.29 -3.12 -21.54
C LEU A 207 13.32 -4.25 -21.45
N ALA A 208 12.92 -5.49 -21.72
CA ALA A 208 13.80 -6.66 -21.74
C ALA A 208 14.73 -6.71 -22.96
N ARG A 209 14.51 -5.86 -23.98
CA ARG A 209 15.35 -5.87 -25.19
C ARG A 209 16.82 -5.55 -24.87
N PRO A 210 17.79 -6.17 -25.59
CA PRO A 210 19.20 -5.94 -25.35
C PRO A 210 19.60 -4.47 -25.40
N GLY A 211 20.33 -4.03 -24.38
CA GLY A 211 20.86 -2.68 -24.21
C GLY A 211 19.86 -1.60 -23.83
N THR A 212 18.57 -1.91 -23.66
CA THR A 212 17.54 -0.90 -23.29
C THR A 212 17.88 -0.19 -21.99
N VAL A 213 18.43 -0.90 -20.99
CA VAL A 213 18.86 -0.31 -19.72
C VAL A 213 19.96 0.75 -19.92
N ALA A 214 20.98 0.45 -20.74
CA ALA A 214 22.07 1.38 -21.04
C ALA A 214 21.59 2.60 -21.84
N GLY A 215 20.76 2.38 -22.86
CA GLY A 215 20.14 3.45 -23.63
C GLY A 215 19.27 4.36 -22.76
N ALA A 216 18.47 3.78 -21.87
CA ALA A 216 17.64 4.55 -20.94
C ALA A 216 18.45 5.36 -19.92
N LEU A 217 19.56 4.82 -19.41
CA LEU A 217 20.48 5.54 -18.53
C LEU A 217 21.14 6.71 -19.27
N ALA A 218 21.60 6.49 -20.51
CA ALA A 218 22.17 7.54 -21.34
C ALA A 218 21.13 8.66 -21.61
N THR A 219 19.89 8.29 -21.92
CA THR A 219 18.79 9.24 -22.06
C THR A 219 18.54 10.03 -20.77
N ALA A 220 18.50 9.36 -19.61
CA ALA A 220 18.32 10.03 -18.32
C ALA A 220 19.44 11.03 -17.99
N ARG A 221 20.68 10.73 -18.41
CA ARG A 221 21.83 11.66 -18.34
C ARG A 221 21.67 12.86 -19.26
N GLY A 222 20.91 12.74 -20.34
CA GLY A 222 20.57 13.85 -21.24
C GLY A 222 19.42 14.74 -20.77
N HIS A 223 18.77 14.45 -19.63
CA HIS A 223 17.66 15.26 -19.11
C HIS A 223 18.17 16.56 -18.46
N HIS A 224 18.59 17.48 -19.31
CA HIS A 224 18.99 18.84 -18.97
C HIS A 224 18.22 19.81 -19.86
N PHE A 225 17.30 20.58 -19.28
CA PHE A 225 16.35 21.36 -20.07
C PHE A 225 16.60 22.87 -20.06
N ALA A 226 17.54 23.36 -19.25
CA ALA A 226 17.85 24.79 -19.16
C ALA A 226 18.18 25.44 -20.52
N ALA A 227 18.99 24.78 -21.35
CA ALA A 227 19.35 25.30 -22.68
C ALA A 227 18.15 25.30 -23.64
N LEU A 228 17.34 24.25 -23.62
CA LEU A 228 16.09 24.18 -24.40
C LEU A 228 15.14 25.31 -24.00
N HIS A 229 14.95 25.54 -22.71
CA HIS A 229 14.09 26.61 -22.20
C HIS A 229 14.57 27.98 -22.69
N GLN A 230 15.87 28.27 -22.61
CA GLN A 230 16.43 29.53 -23.11
C GLN A 230 16.16 29.72 -24.61
N ALA A 231 16.25 28.64 -25.39
CA ALA A 231 16.06 28.69 -26.83
C ALA A 231 14.57 28.75 -27.25
N LEU A 232 13.62 28.49 -26.33
CA LEU A 232 12.19 28.70 -26.55
C LEU A 232 11.77 30.16 -26.39
N VAL A 233 12.61 31.02 -25.81
CA VAL A 233 12.32 32.46 -25.69
C VAL A 233 12.22 33.07 -27.08
N GLY A 234 11.02 33.56 -27.44
CA GLY A 234 10.74 34.11 -28.76
C GLY A 234 10.33 33.08 -29.81
N PHE A 235 10.09 31.81 -29.44
CA PHE A 235 9.54 30.80 -30.34
C PHE A 235 8.09 31.15 -30.74
N ASP A 236 7.84 31.30 -32.04
CA ASP A 236 6.62 31.89 -32.59
C ASP A 236 5.74 30.91 -33.38
N LYS A 237 6.13 29.65 -33.52
CA LYS A 237 5.32 28.66 -34.24
C LYS A 237 4.05 28.31 -33.47
N PRO A 238 2.96 27.93 -34.16
CA PRO A 238 1.76 27.41 -33.50
C PRO A 238 2.09 26.16 -32.69
N VAL A 239 1.68 26.15 -31.41
CA VAL A 239 1.84 25.02 -30.50
C VAL A 239 0.49 24.56 -29.96
N LEU A 240 0.24 23.25 -29.97
CA LEU A 240 -0.90 22.64 -29.30
C LEU A 240 -0.42 21.80 -28.11
N LEU A 241 -0.92 22.09 -26.91
CA LEU A 241 -0.67 21.34 -25.69
C LEU A 241 -1.87 20.44 -25.39
N LEU A 242 -1.64 19.14 -25.24
CA LEU A 242 -2.65 18.11 -25.03
C LEU A 242 -2.36 17.40 -23.71
N TRP A 243 -3.22 17.57 -22.70
CA TRP A 243 -2.87 17.17 -21.33
C TRP A 243 -4.01 16.49 -20.58
N GLY A 244 -3.67 15.46 -19.78
CA GLY A 244 -4.61 14.86 -18.83
C GLY A 244 -4.67 15.66 -17.53
N GLU A 245 -5.89 15.90 -17.01
CA GLU A 245 -6.08 16.65 -15.76
C GLU A 245 -5.41 15.97 -14.55
N ASN A 246 -5.37 14.63 -14.55
CA ASN A 246 -4.88 13.82 -13.43
C ASN A 246 -3.54 13.14 -13.78
N ASP A 247 -2.74 13.78 -14.63
CA ASP A 247 -1.40 13.29 -15.00
C ASP A 247 -0.45 13.31 -13.78
N LEU A 248 -0.13 12.11 -13.28
CA LEU A 248 0.79 11.92 -12.15
C LEU A 248 2.27 11.98 -12.57
N VAL A 249 2.59 11.81 -13.85
CA VAL A 249 3.99 11.76 -14.32
C VAL A 249 4.47 13.16 -14.70
N THR A 250 3.67 13.90 -15.44
CA THR A 250 3.90 15.32 -15.78
C THR A 250 2.71 16.15 -15.30
N PRO A 251 2.74 16.64 -14.05
CA PRO A 251 1.58 17.31 -13.46
C PRO A 251 1.09 18.52 -14.26
N ILE A 252 -0.23 18.74 -14.24
CA ILE A 252 -0.94 19.73 -15.09
C ILE A 252 -0.42 21.17 -14.93
N ARG A 253 0.21 21.52 -13.80
CA ARG A 253 0.83 22.84 -13.60
C ARG A 253 1.86 23.20 -14.69
N PHE A 254 2.55 22.20 -15.24
CA PHE A 254 3.52 22.41 -16.31
C PHE A 254 2.85 22.74 -17.64
N ALA A 255 1.62 22.28 -17.86
CA ALA A 255 0.81 22.65 -19.02
C ALA A 255 0.43 24.13 -18.98
N TYR A 256 -0.01 24.62 -17.81
CA TYR A 256 -0.34 26.03 -17.61
C TYR A 256 0.89 26.91 -17.76
N ARG A 257 2.01 26.55 -17.12
CA ARG A 257 3.29 27.25 -17.27
C ARG A 257 3.73 27.34 -18.74
N LEU A 258 3.72 26.23 -19.46
CA LEU A 258 4.16 26.19 -20.86
C LEU A 258 3.23 27.01 -21.78
N ARG A 259 1.93 27.05 -21.50
CA ARG A 259 0.97 27.91 -22.20
C ARG A 259 1.29 29.41 -21.99
N GLU A 260 1.73 29.79 -20.80
CA GLU A 260 2.11 31.18 -20.48
C GLU A 260 3.45 31.56 -21.12
N GLU A 261 4.40 30.63 -21.20
CA GLU A 261 5.75 30.87 -21.74
C GLU A 261 5.80 30.88 -23.28
N LEU A 262 4.89 30.18 -23.97
CA LEU A 262 4.85 30.09 -25.44
C LEU A 262 3.79 31.02 -26.03
N ALA A 263 4.21 31.98 -26.86
CA ALA A 263 3.33 33.04 -27.39
C ALA A 263 2.11 32.52 -28.17
N ASN A 264 2.28 31.42 -28.94
CA ASN A 264 1.25 30.86 -29.81
C ASN A 264 0.82 29.44 -29.36
N ALA A 265 0.67 29.23 -28.05
CA ALA A 265 0.23 27.95 -27.48
C ALA A 265 -1.27 27.88 -27.16
N GLU A 266 -1.94 26.87 -27.72
CA GLU A 266 -3.29 26.46 -27.33
C GLU A 266 -3.22 25.27 -26.35
N LEU A 267 -3.98 25.29 -25.25
CA LEU A 267 -4.04 24.19 -24.28
C LEU A 267 -5.41 23.49 -24.30
N LYS A 268 -5.38 22.16 -24.47
CA LYS A 268 -6.52 21.26 -24.28
C LYS A 268 -6.27 20.36 -23.07
N VAL A 269 -7.20 20.40 -22.12
CA VAL A 269 -7.16 19.57 -20.90
C VAL A 269 -8.29 18.53 -20.97
N TYR A 270 -7.95 17.28 -20.70
CA TYR A 270 -8.87 16.15 -20.72
C TYR A 270 -9.17 15.69 -19.29
N PRO A 271 -10.44 15.76 -18.83
CA PRO A 271 -10.80 15.33 -17.48
C PRO A 271 -10.73 13.82 -17.33
N ARG A 272 -10.39 13.32 -16.14
CA ARG A 272 -10.21 11.88 -15.83
C ARG A 272 -9.25 11.17 -16.79
N CYS A 273 -8.16 11.85 -17.13
CA CYS A 273 -7.12 11.36 -18.03
C CYS A 273 -5.75 11.53 -17.35
N GLY A 274 -4.91 10.51 -17.45
CA GLY A 274 -3.56 10.50 -16.92
C GLY A 274 -2.53 10.95 -17.95
N HIS A 275 -1.36 10.32 -17.92
CA HIS A 275 -0.17 10.71 -18.68
C HIS A 275 -0.23 10.38 -20.18
N ILE A 276 -1.23 9.63 -20.63
CA ILE A 276 -1.29 9.09 -21.99
C ILE A 276 -2.62 9.48 -22.67
N PRO A 277 -2.85 10.78 -22.99
CA PRO A 277 -4.13 11.24 -23.55
C PRO A 277 -4.49 10.61 -24.89
N MET A 278 -3.51 10.24 -25.71
CA MET A 278 -3.75 9.53 -26.97
C MET A 278 -4.35 8.12 -26.79
N VAL A 279 -4.36 7.61 -25.56
CA VAL A 279 -4.99 6.35 -25.20
C VAL A 279 -6.28 6.58 -24.41
N GLU A 280 -6.22 7.32 -23.30
CA GLU A 280 -7.37 7.47 -22.38
C GLU A 280 -8.43 8.45 -22.93
N ALA A 281 -7.98 9.52 -23.57
CA ALA A 281 -8.81 10.53 -24.21
C ALA A 281 -8.68 10.46 -25.74
N ARG A 282 -8.53 9.25 -26.31
CA ARG A 282 -8.16 9.05 -27.72
C ARG A 282 -9.04 9.85 -28.69
N THR A 283 -10.36 9.74 -28.56
CA THR A 283 -11.29 10.38 -29.50
C THR A 283 -11.18 11.90 -29.48
N SER A 284 -11.18 12.51 -28.29
CA SER A 284 -11.10 13.97 -28.16
C SER A 284 -9.71 14.48 -28.52
N SER A 285 -8.65 13.84 -28.01
CA SER A 285 -7.29 14.29 -28.28
C SER A 285 -6.85 14.12 -29.73
N THR A 286 -7.26 13.04 -30.39
CA THR A 286 -6.98 12.85 -31.82
C THR A 286 -7.75 13.84 -32.68
N ARG A 287 -9.02 14.13 -32.35
CA ARG A 287 -9.82 15.16 -33.04
C ARG A 287 -9.16 16.53 -32.94
N ASP A 288 -8.76 16.92 -31.72
CA ASP A 288 -8.15 18.23 -31.49
C ASP A 288 -6.80 18.34 -32.23
N LEU A 289 -6.01 17.25 -32.25
CA LEU A 289 -4.78 17.17 -33.05
C LEU A 289 -5.04 17.31 -34.55
N VAL A 290 -6.02 16.58 -35.11
CA VAL A 290 -6.39 16.66 -36.53
C VAL A 290 -6.81 18.08 -36.90
N ALA A 291 -7.67 18.70 -36.08
CA ALA A 291 -8.13 20.07 -36.32
C ALA A 291 -6.98 21.08 -36.34
N PHE A 292 -6.03 20.94 -35.41
CA PHE A 292 -4.85 21.80 -35.33
C PHE A 292 -3.90 21.62 -36.52
N LEU A 293 -3.75 20.40 -37.03
CA LEU A 293 -2.90 20.13 -38.19
C LEU A 293 -3.52 20.57 -39.53
N ALA A 294 -4.86 20.58 -39.61
CA ALA A 294 -5.61 20.98 -40.80
C ALA A 294 -5.69 22.51 -41.01
N ASP A 295 -5.54 23.30 -39.95
CA ASP A 295 -5.59 24.75 -40.03
C ASP A 295 -4.45 25.31 -40.90
N LYS A 296 -4.81 26.09 -41.92
CA LYS A 296 -3.86 26.61 -42.92
C LYS A 296 -3.22 27.95 -42.53
N GLY A 297 -3.69 28.61 -41.47
CA GLY A 297 -3.25 29.96 -41.11
C GLY A 297 -3.68 31.01 -42.15
N ALA A 298 -4.13 32.18 -41.69
CA ALA A 298 -4.51 33.27 -42.58
C ALA A 298 -3.33 33.67 -43.48
N GLN A 299 -3.53 33.58 -44.80
CA GLN A 299 -2.62 34.18 -45.77
C GLN A 299 -2.50 35.67 -45.46
N HIS A 300 -1.26 36.14 -45.30
CA HIS A 300 -0.94 37.56 -45.41
C HIS A 300 -1.36 37.99 -46.82
N ASP A 301 -2.48 38.69 -46.94
CA ASP A 301 -2.88 39.37 -48.17
C ASP A 301 -1.92 40.53 -48.41
N ASP A 302 -0.87 40.22 -49.16
CA ASP A 302 0.00 41.19 -49.81
C ASP A 302 -0.77 41.76 -51.01
N ASN A 303 -1.62 42.75 -50.75
CA ASN A 303 -2.20 43.60 -51.78
C ASN A 303 -1.92 45.07 -51.46
N GLY A 304 -0.70 45.47 -51.79
CA GLY A 304 -0.39 46.85 -52.06
C GLY A 304 -1.06 47.31 -53.36
N ASN A 305 -1.82 48.39 -53.26
CA ASN A 305 -1.83 49.57 -54.13
C ASN A 305 -3.24 50.01 -54.59
N ALA A 306 -3.70 51.15 -54.06
CA ALA A 306 -4.09 52.35 -54.84
C ALA A 306 -4.88 53.36 -53.97
N ASP A 307 -4.18 54.44 -53.61
CA ASP A 307 -4.56 55.86 -53.74
C ASP A 307 -5.93 56.43 -53.29
N ASN A 308 -5.79 57.52 -52.50
CA ASN A 308 -6.58 58.79 -52.48
C ASN A 308 -8.01 58.74 -51.88
N ALA A 309 -8.50 59.69 -51.07
CA ALA A 309 -8.08 61.03 -50.69
C ALA A 309 -8.86 61.51 -49.43
N GLU A 310 -8.43 62.65 -48.88
CA GLU A 310 -9.17 63.59 -48.01
C GLU A 310 -9.48 63.13 -46.56
N GLY A 311 -9.28 63.90 -45.50
CA GLY A 311 -9.10 65.33 -45.36
C GLY A 311 -9.97 65.86 -44.21
N SER A 312 -9.37 66.04 -43.04
CA SER A 312 -9.79 66.94 -41.93
C SER A 312 -11.08 66.67 -41.12
N GLY A 313 -10.95 66.73 -39.79
CA GLY A 313 -11.69 67.76 -39.03
C GLY A 313 -12.72 67.37 -37.96
N SER A 314 -12.24 67.22 -36.73
CA SER A 314 -12.75 67.83 -35.46
C SER A 314 -14.08 67.41 -34.78
N ALA A 315 -13.95 67.21 -33.45
CA ALA A 315 -14.83 67.56 -32.31
C ALA A 315 -16.27 66.97 -32.28
N GLY A 316 -16.89 66.57 -31.17
CA GLY A 316 -16.69 66.74 -29.73
C GLY A 316 -18.08 66.66 -29.04
N GLY A 317 -18.15 66.29 -27.76
CA GLY A 317 -19.36 66.38 -26.90
C GLY A 317 -20.12 65.06 -26.73
N ALA A 318 -20.15 64.40 -25.56
CA ALA A 318 -20.80 64.76 -24.28
C ALA A 318 -22.34 64.74 -24.34
N GLY A 319 -22.95 63.88 -23.50
CA GLY A 319 -24.41 63.81 -23.35
C GLY A 319 -24.84 62.80 -22.28
N SER A 320 -25.01 63.28 -21.06
CA SER A 320 -25.67 62.65 -19.91
C SER A 320 -27.19 62.57 -20.10
N GLY A 321 -27.84 61.56 -19.51
CA GLY A 321 -29.31 61.50 -19.37
C GLY A 321 -29.73 60.60 -18.20
N SER A 322 -30.33 61.22 -17.20
CA SER A 322 -30.84 60.70 -15.92
C SER A 322 -32.36 60.48 -15.93
N GLY A 323 -32.88 59.70 -14.97
CA GLY A 323 -34.28 59.68 -14.50
C GLY A 323 -34.77 58.25 -14.17
N ASP A 324 -34.74 57.81 -12.91
CA ASP A 324 -35.81 57.81 -11.88
C ASP A 324 -37.01 56.89 -12.26
N ASP A 325 -37.63 56.05 -11.42
CA ASP A 325 -38.11 56.31 -10.06
C ASP A 325 -38.71 55.03 -9.37
N ARG A 326 -38.77 55.05 -8.01
CA ARG A 326 -39.68 54.39 -7.02
C ARG A 326 -39.50 52.95 -6.48
N GLY A 327 -39.32 52.92 -5.15
CA GLY A 327 -40.08 52.09 -4.20
C GLY A 327 -39.24 51.32 -3.15
N VAL A 328 -38.79 51.90 -2.02
CA VAL A 328 -39.48 52.00 -0.69
C VAL A 328 -39.65 50.60 -0.04
N THR A 329 -39.17 50.20 1.14
CA THR A 329 -38.83 50.76 2.49
C THR A 329 -37.82 49.78 3.14
N GLY A 330 -36.74 50.19 3.84
CA GLY A 330 -36.70 50.66 5.25
C GLY A 330 -36.15 49.54 6.16
N ASP A 331 -35.33 49.73 7.20
CA ASP A 331 -34.69 50.90 7.80
C ASP A 331 -33.62 50.39 8.82
N GLN A 332 -32.52 51.14 8.96
CA GLN A 332 -31.56 51.35 10.06
C GLN A 332 -31.15 50.20 11.02
N GLY A 333 -29.88 50.05 11.45
CA GLY A 333 -28.62 50.80 11.42
C GLY A 333 -27.62 49.97 12.28
N GLY A 334 -26.30 50.05 12.28
CA GLY A 334 -25.29 51.02 11.88
C GLY A 334 -24.10 50.76 12.82
N GLY A 335 -22.87 50.62 12.33
CA GLY A 335 -21.71 50.48 13.22
C GLY A 335 -20.42 49.91 12.62
N GLY A 336 -19.62 50.77 11.99
CA GLY A 336 -18.21 50.94 12.34
C GLY A 336 -17.18 49.88 11.92
N ALA A 337 -16.42 50.28 10.90
CA ALA A 337 -15.13 49.79 10.42
C ALA A 337 -14.09 49.30 11.46
N GLY A 338 -13.25 48.35 11.04
CA GLY A 338 -11.96 48.07 11.67
C GLY A 338 -11.26 46.85 11.06
N GLY A 339 -10.23 47.11 10.23
CA GLY A 339 -9.53 46.10 9.43
C GLY A 339 -8.78 45.02 10.22
N GLY A 340 -8.63 43.87 9.55
CA GLY A 340 -7.82 42.75 10.01
C GLY A 340 -7.84 41.65 8.95
N ALA A 341 -7.11 41.86 7.85
CA ALA A 341 -6.85 40.81 6.87
C ALA A 341 -5.99 39.71 7.53
N ARG A 342 -6.64 38.69 8.09
CA ARG A 342 -6.03 37.39 8.35
C ARG A 342 -6.21 36.56 7.09
N GLY A 343 -5.08 36.15 6.50
CA GLY A 343 -5.04 35.16 5.43
C GLY A 343 -5.66 33.86 5.92
N GLY A 344 -6.94 33.65 5.60
CA GLY A 344 -7.59 32.36 5.72
C GLY A 344 -7.15 31.51 4.55
N GLY A 345 -6.21 30.61 4.77
CA GLY A 345 -6.01 29.47 3.88
C GLY A 345 -7.29 28.64 3.91
N THR A 346 -8.15 28.82 2.92
CA THR A 346 -9.33 27.98 2.72
C THR A 346 -8.84 26.60 2.33
N ALA A 347 -8.91 25.64 3.26
CA ALA A 347 -8.79 24.24 2.95
C ALA A 347 -9.91 23.89 1.96
N THR A 348 -9.56 23.79 0.68
CA THR A 348 -10.47 23.23 -0.32
C THR A 348 -10.57 21.74 -0.04
N VAL A 349 -11.62 21.33 0.66
CA VAL A 349 -11.99 19.93 0.78
C VAL A 349 -12.44 19.50 -0.61
N LEU A 350 -11.52 18.92 -1.38
CA LEU A 350 -11.90 18.17 -2.57
C LEU A 350 -12.77 17.00 -2.09
N PRO A 351 -13.90 16.69 -2.76
CA PRO A 351 -14.68 15.52 -2.41
C PRO A 351 -13.75 14.30 -2.40
N VAL A 352 -13.75 13.56 -1.30
CA VAL A 352 -13.09 12.26 -1.22
C VAL A 352 -13.80 11.37 -2.23
N GLU A 353 -13.24 11.24 -3.43
CA GLU A 353 -13.64 10.17 -4.34
C GLU A 353 -13.17 8.86 -3.70
N THR A 354 -14.07 8.22 -2.95
CA THR A 354 -13.90 6.83 -2.55
C THR A 354 -13.84 6.01 -3.83
N ARG A 355 -12.63 5.58 -4.21
CA ARG A 355 -12.45 4.64 -5.31
C ARG A 355 -13.22 3.37 -4.96
N ARG A 356 -14.33 3.15 -5.67
CA ARG A 356 -15.21 2.00 -5.48
C ARG A 356 -14.54 0.76 -6.04
N LEU A 357 -14.32 -0.25 -5.22
CA LEU A 357 -13.89 -1.57 -5.69
C LEU A 357 -15.00 -2.17 -6.57
N THR A 358 -14.59 -2.78 -7.67
CA THR A 358 -15.43 -3.62 -8.52
C THR A 358 -15.74 -4.93 -7.80
N PRO A 359 -16.83 -5.65 -8.17
CA PRO A 359 -17.11 -6.98 -7.61
C PRO A 359 -15.93 -7.95 -7.68
N ALA A 360 -15.13 -7.86 -8.73
CA ALA A 360 -13.92 -8.65 -8.89
C ALA A 360 -12.85 -8.21 -7.88
N GLU A 361 -12.58 -6.90 -7.75
CA GLU A 361 -11.68 -6.37 -6.71
C GLU A 361 -12.15 -6.73 -5.30
N GLU A 362 -13.45 -6.85 -5.03
CA GLU A 362 -14.00 -7.28 -3.74
C GLU A 362 -13.72 -8.77 -3.42
N ASP A 363 -13.61 -9.64 -4.43
CA ASP A 363 -13.30 -11.07 -4.26
C ASP A 363 -11.79 -11.31 -4.03
N PHE A 364 -10.94 -10.38 -4.51
CA PHE A 364 -9.51 -10.32 -4.22
C PHE A 364 -9.18 -9.39 -3.03
N ALA A 365 -10.15 -8.58 -2.60
CA ALA A 365 -10.03 -7.77 -1.41
C ALA A 365 -9.97 -8.71 -0.21
N LEU A 366 -9.02 -8.41 0.66
CA LEU A 366 -9.08 -8.89 2.01
C LEU A 366 -10.44 -8.46 2.64
N PRO A 367 -11.05 -9.27 3.53
CA PRO A 367 -12.32 -8.92 4.16
C PRO A 367 -12.24 -7.51 4.76
N LEU A 368 -13.36 -6.76 4.79
CA LEU A 368 -13.42 -5.42 5.41
C LEU A 368 -12.56 -5.35 6.70
N GLY A 369 -11.50 -4.53 6.66
CA GLY A 369 -10.52 -4.35 7.72
C GLY A 369 -9.22 -5.15 7.62
N ALA A 370 -9.14 -6.24 6.87
CA ALA A 370 -7.85 -6.87 6.61
C ALA A 370 -7.10 -5.99 5.59
N ASP A 371 -6.19 -5.17 6.09
CA ASP A 371 -5.22 -4.43 5.28
C ASP A 371 -4.03 -5.37 5.00
N LEU A 372 -3.47 -5.31 3.80
CA LEU A 372 -2.21 -6.00 3.49
C LEU A 372 -1.03 -5.43 4.32
N ALA A 373 -1.27 -4.41 5.16
CA ALA A 373 -0.42 -3.65 6.09
C ALA A 373 0.66 -4.41 6.89
N ALA A 374 0.66 -5.72 6.78
CA ALA A 374 1.44 -6.71 7.45
C ALA A 374 2.89 -6.86 7.01
N LEU A 375 3.82 -6.26 7.79
CA LEU A 375 5.29 -6.38 7.68
C LEU A 375 5.86 -6.06 6.29
N GLY A 376 5.02 -5.59 5.38
CA GLY A 376 5.33 -5.53 3.96
C GLY A 376 4.40 -4.65 3.14
N ALA A 377 3.11 -4.41 3.49
CA ALA A 377 2.26 -3.51 2.70
C ALA A 377 1.97 -2.11 3.27
N GLU A 378 2.01 -1.88 4.59
CA GLU A 378 2.12 -0.52 5.15
C GLU A 378 3.42 0.13 4.65
N LEU A 379 4.41 -0.75 4.46
CA LEU A 379 5.72 -0.50 3.88
C LEU A 379 5.83 -0.92 2.41
N THR A 380 4.77 -1.42 1.74
CA THR A 380 4.90 -1.72 0.30
C THR A 380 5.18 -0.39 -0.30
N PRO A 381 6.36 -0.22 -0.91
CA PRO A 381 6.69 1.08 -1.41
C PRO A 381 5.63 1.45 -2.43
N ARG A 382 4.86 2.49 -2.13
CA ARG A 382 4.40 3.42 -3.17
C ARG A 382 5.64 4.16 -3.70
N GLN A 383 6.72 3.44 -4.02
CA GLN A 383 7.99 3.94 -4.54
C GLN A 383 7.82 4.72 -5.83
N TYR A 384 6.66 4.52 -6.44
CA TYR A 384 6.28 5.09 -7.69
C TYR A 384 5.11 6.07 -7.54
N ALA A 385 4.66 6.36 -6.31
CA ALA A 385 3.73 7.46 -6.11
C ALA A 385 4.39 8.74 -6.61
N ALA A 386 3.70 9.39 -7.54
CA ALA A 386 4.13 10.66 -8.08
C ALA A 386 4.37 11.69 -6.96
N PRO A 387 5.31 12.63 -7.16
CA PRO A 387 5.48 13.75 -6.26
C PRO A 387 4.13 14.47 -6.09
N ARG A 388 3.62 14.50 -4.86
CA ARG A 388 2.38 15.22 -4.58
C ARG A 388 2.62 16.72 -4.70
N GLU A 389 1.72 17.42 -5.38
CA GLU A 389 1.85 18.87 -5.58
C GLU A 389 1.55 19.66 -4.32
N LYS A 390 0.63 19.14 -3.51
CA LYS A 390 0.16 19.74 -2.26
C LYS A 390 0.29 18.73 -1.14
N THR A 391 0.26 19.23 0.09
CA THR A 391 0.03 18.35 1.23
C THR A 391 -1.30 17.65 1.03
N GLU A 392 -1.26 16.34 0.90
CA GLU A 392 -2.46 15.52 0.81
C GLU A 392 -2.63 14.80 2.14
N VAL A 393 -3.83 14.93 2.69
CA VAL A 393 -4.25 14.26 3.92
C VAL A 393 -5.22 13.18 3.51
N VAL A 394 -4.85 11.93 3.77
CA VAL A 394 -5.71 10.77 3.57
C VAL A 394 -6.20 10.35 4.93
N VAL A 395 -7.51 10.22 5.08
CA VAL A 395 -8.15 9.76 6.31
C VAL A 395 -9.05 8.60 5.97
N HIS A 396 -8.84 7.49 6.66
CA HIS A 396 -9.75 6.36 6.68
C HIS A 396 -10.23 6.16 8.11
N GLY A 397 -11.43 5.66 8.29
CA GLY A 397 -11.91 5.36 9.63
C GLY A 397 -13.00 4.32 9.66
N SER A 398 -13.30 3.86 10.88
CA SER A 398 -14.39 2.92 11.12
C SER A 398 -15.04 3.15 12.48
N LEU A 399 -16.35 3.02 12.53
CA LEU A 399 -17.14 2.86 13.74
C LEU A 399 -17.67 1.42 13.79
N ARG A 400 -17.45 0.73 14.91
CA ARG A 400 -17.93 -0.63 15.14
C ARG A 400 -18.70 -0.71 16.44
N ILE A 401 -19.88 -1.30 16.39
CA ILE A 401 -20.68 -1.72 17.53
C ILE A 401 -20.75 -3.25 17.53
N ARG A 402 -20.56 -3.87 18.70
CA ARG A 402 -20.76 -5.30 18.92
C ARG A 402 -21.67 -5.54 20.11
N GLU A 403 -22.51 -6.56 19.98
CA GLU A 403 -23.33 -7.12 21.05
C GLU A 403 -23.19 -8.65 20.96
N ALA A 404 -23.13 -9.31 22.11
CA ALA A 404 -22.98 -10.75 22.22
C ALA A 404 -23.80 -11.29 23.40
N GLY A 405 -24.59 -12.32 23.13
CA GLY A 405 -25.13 -13.21 24.16
C GLY A 405 -24.28 -14.48 24.22
N LEU A 406 -23.81 -14.83 25.42
CA LEU A 406 -22.91 -15.97 25.66
C LEU A 406 -23.60 -16.93 26.62
N TYR A 407 -23.83 -18.16 26.20
CA TYR A 407 -24.57 -19.15 26.97
C TYR A 407 -23.70 -20.38 27.26
N ASN A 408 -23.59 -20.74 28.54
CA ASN A 408 -22.94 -21.95 29.03
C ASN A 408 -21.45 -22.06 28.66
N LEU A 409 -20.70 -20.96 28.78
CA LEU A 409 -19.26 -20.96 28.44
C LEU A 409 -18.37 -21.70 29.47
N ASP A 410 -18.89 -21.98 30.66
CA ASP A 410 -18.25 -22.88 31.63
C ASP A 410 -18.54 -24.36 31.34
N LEU A 411 -19.32 -24.66 30.31
CA LEU A 411 -19.66 -25.99 29.80
C LEU A 411 -20.35 -26.91 30.83
N ASP A 412 -20.95 -26.37 31.90
CA ASP A 412 -21.55 -27.12 33.01
C ASP A 412 -20.64 -28.24 33.60
N ARG A 413 -19.32 -28.16 33.39
CA ARG A 413 -18.39 -29.25 33.76
C ARG A 413 -17.88 -29.16 35.21
N GLY A 414 -18.24 -28.09 35.92
CA GLY A 414 -17.75 -27.78 37.25
C GLY A 414 -16.34 -27.17 37.27
N LEU A 415 -15.79 -27.01 38.48
CA LEU A 415 -14.48 -26.40 38.71
C LEU A 415 -13.33 -27.32 38.27
N ASP A 416 -12.21 -26.72 37.88
CA ASP A 416 -10.97 -27.42 37.58
C ASP A 416 -10.24 -27.90 38.86
N ALA A 417 -9.05 -28.51 38.69
CA ALA A 417 -8.24 -29.03 39.79
C ALA A 417 -7.77 -27.95 40.80
N GLN A 418 -7.85 -26.67 40.43
CA GLN A 418 -7.52 -25.51 41.28
C GLN A 418 -8.77 -24.85 41.87
N GLY A 419 -9.94 -25.44 41.66
CA GLY A 419 -11.20 -24.87 42.11
C GLY A 419 -11.60 -23.62 41.34
N GLN A 420 -11.10 -23.44 40.11
CA GLN A 420 -11.47 -22.33 39.23
C GLN A 420 -12.40 -22.82 38.11
N PRO A 421 -13.41 -22.03 37.71
CA PRO A 421 -14.17 -22.34 36.49
C PRO A 421 -13.29 -22.04 35.27
N ILE A 422 -13.52 -22.73 34.15
CA ILE A 422 -12.81 -22.43 32.88
C ILE A 422 -13.21 -21.11 32.27
N TYR A 423 -14.42 -20.67 32.59
CA TYR A 423 -14.96 -19.42 32.14
C TYR A 423 -15.89 -18.87 33.23
N PRO A 424 -15.96 -17.54 33.43
CA PRO A 424 -16.86 -16.96 34.42
C PRO A 424 -18.33 -17.42 34.26
N VAL A 425 -19.02 -17.58 35.39
CA VAL A 425 -20.47 -17.83 35.44
C VAL A 425 -21.21 -16.61 36.01
N PRO A 426 -22.49 -16.39 35.66
CA PRO A 426 -23.29 -15.31 36.24
C PRO A 426 -23.33 -15.36 37.77
N LEU A 427 -23.05 -14.22 38.43
CA LEU A 427 -23.04 -14.12 39.89
C LEU A 427 -24.39 -14.47 40.54
N GLY A 428 -25.50 -14.24 39.83
CA GLY A 428 -26.85 -14.56 40.29
C GLY A 428 -27.29 -16.01 40.03
N GLY A 429 -26.41 -16.85 39.49
CA GLY A 429 -26.76 -18.18 38.96
C GLY A 429 -27.37 -18.13 37.55
N GLY A 430 -27.43 -19.30 36.90
CA GLY A 430 -27.83 -19.43 35.49
C GLY A 430 -26.62 -19.50 34.55
N GLN A 431 -26.88 -19.47 33.24
CA GLN A 431 -25.84 -19.72 32.21
C GLN A 431 -25.66 -18.62 31.17
N MET A 432 -26.43 -17.53 31.25
CA MET A 432 -26.42 -16.46 30.25
C MET A 432 -25.59 -15.26 30.69
N MET A 433 -24.60 -14.89 29.89
CA MET A 433 -23.83 -13.65 29.98
C MET A 433 -24.09 -12.78 28.74
N ARG A 434 -23.78 -11.49 28.88
CA ARG A 434 -23.88 -10.51 27.79
C ARG A 434 -22.62 -9.67 27.74
N ALA A 435 -22.19 -9.33 26.54
CA ALA A 435 -21.11 -8.39 26.29
C ALA A 435 -21.53 -7.44 25.16
N GLY A 436 -21.18 -6.16 25.27
CA GLY A 436 -21.42 -5.20 24.22
C GLY A 436 -20.36 -4.11 24.26
N ASP A 437 -19.81 -3.75 23.11
CA ASP A 437 -18.75 -2.77 23.00
C ASP A 437 -18.83 -1.88 21.76
N LEU A 438 -18.14 -0.75 21.84
CA LEU A 438 -18.01 0.24 20.77
C LEU A 438 -16.54 0.59 20.53
N ARG A 439 -16.14 0.63 19.25
CA ARG A 439 -14.85 1.14 18.81
C ARG A 439 -15.01 2.18 17.71
N ALA A 440 -14.26 3.27 17.80
CA ALA A 440 -14.12 4.28 16.76
C ALA A 440 -12.63 4.47 16.46
N ARG A 441 -12.22 4.18 15.23
CA ARG A 441 -10.82 4.18 14.77
C ARG A 441 -10.62 5.11 13.59
N THR A 442 -9.45 5.71 13.51
CA THR A 442 -9.03 6.52 12.38
C THR A 442 -7.57 6.23 12.03
N ASP A 443 -7.31 6.02 10.74
CA ASP A 443 -5.99 5.98 10.13
C ASP A 443 -5.79 7.28 9.34
N ALA A 444 -4.78 8.05 9.71
CA ALA A 444 -4.47 9.32 9.08
C ALA A 444 -3.07 9.27 8.46
N ALA A 445 -2.93 9.75 7.23
CA ALA A 445 -1.67 9.85 6.51
C ALA A 445 -1.49 11.23 5.88
N PHE A 446 -0.42 11.91 6.27
CA PHE A 446 -0.03 13.23 5.81
C PHE A 446 1.16 13.11 4.89
N TYR A 447 1.00 13.49 3.63
CA TYR A 447 2.07 13.38 2.64
C TYR A 447 2.59 14.76 2.28
N ALA A 448 3.88 14.97 2.47
CA ALA A 448 4.53 16.23 2.16
C ALA A 448 4.70 16.41 0.64
N PRO A 449 4.51 17.64 0.13
CA PRO A 449 4.68 17.91 -1.29
C PRO A 449 6.15 17.72 -1.72
N GLY A 450 6.36 17.19 -2.93
CA GLY A 450 7.66 17.15 -3.61
C GLY A 450 8.76 16.22 -3.05
N VAL A 451 8.69 15.76 -1.80
CA VAL A 451 9.81 15.06 -1.13
C VAL A 451 9.58 13.58 -0.82
N GLY A 452 8.42 13.01 -1.19
CA GLY A 452 8.13 11.59 -0.92
C GLY A 452 8.18 11.24 0.57
N VAL A 453 7.87 12.21 1.43
CA VAL A 453 7.81 12.05 2.89
C VAL A 453 6.36 11.89 3.31
N ALA A 454 6.09 10.96 4.21
CA ALA A 454 4.79 10.79 4.82
C ALA A 454 4.89 10.66 6.34
N VAL A 455 3.87 11.13 7.05
CA VAL A 455 3.64 10.83 8.47
C VAL A 455 2.30 10.14 8.58
N LYS A 456 2.26 9.01 9.27
CA LYS A 456 1.07 8.18 9.39
C LYS A 456 0.79 7.88 10.86
N ALA A 457 -0.49 7.75 11.20
CA ALA A 457 -0.92 7.40 12.56
C ALA A 457 -2.24 6.63 12.57
N ARG A 458 -2.36 5.70 13.52
CA ARG A 458 -3.62 5.06 13.89
C ARG A 458 -4.06 5.52 15.26
N ILE A 459 -5.29 6.01 15.35
CA ILE A 459 -5.90 6.57 16.55
C ILE A 459 -7.20 5.83 16.82
N ASP A 460 -7.30 5.21 17.99
CA ASP A 460 -8.56 4.71 18.51
C ASP A 460 -9.15 5.79 19.43
N TRP A 461 -10.21 6.45 18.95
CA TRP A 461 -10.94 7.49 19.69
C TRP A 461 -11.81 6.88 20.79
N LEU A 462 -12.36 5.70 20.49
CA LEU A 462 -13.04 4.82 21.42
C LEU A 462 -12.43 3.43 21.19
N ASP A 463 -11.89 2.80 22.22
CA ASP A 463 -11.28 1.47 22.11
C ASP A 463 -12.04 0.48 23.00
N ASN A 464 -12.91 -0.33 22.38
CA ASN A 464 -13.69 -1.39 23.02
C ASN A 464 -14.47 -0.91 24.26
N ILE A 465 -15.10 0.26 24.17
CA ILE A 465 -15.86 0.83 25.30
C ILE A 465 -17.15 0.04 25.50
N ALA A 466 -17.37 -0.47 26.71
CA ALA A 466 -18.55 -1.25 27.05
C ALA A 466 -19.85 -0.44 26.86
N LEU A 467 -20.85 -1.04 26.19
CA LEU A 467 -22.17 -0.45 25.99
C LEU A 467 -23.00 -0.51 27.26
N GLY A 468 -23.62 0.62 27.63
CA GLY A 468 -24.37 0.74 28.88
C GLY A 468 -23.52 0.83 30.15
N GLY A 469 -22.18 0.83 30.02
CA GLY A 469 -21.25 1.03 31.13
C GLY A 469 -21.17 2.50 31.59
N GLU A 470 -20.73 2.69 32.83
CA GLU A 470 -20.34 4.01 33.34
C GLU A 470 -19.09 4.49 32.59
N PRO A 471 -19.08 5.69 31.98
CA PRO A 471 -17.90 6.26 31.35
C PRO A 471 -16.95 6.82 32.42
N ASP A 472 -16.39 5.94 33.25
CA ASP A 472 -15.16 6.20 34.00
C ASP A 472 -14.42 4.87 34.21
N LEU A 473 -13.10 4.89 34.03
CA LEU A 473 -12.21 3.73 34.16
C LEU A 473 -12.07 3.22 35.61
N ALA A 474 -12.90 3.71 36.54
CA ALA A 474 -12.81 3.42 37.97
C ALA A 474 -14.16 3.48 38.72
N GLY A 475 -15.30 3.20 38.07
CA GLY A 475 -16.63 3.09 38.72
C GLY A 475 -17.26 4.42 39.15
N GLY A 476 -18.41 4.78 38.54
CA GLY A 476 -19.30 5.89 38.92
C GLY A 476 -20.27 6.38 37.82
N SER A 477 -21.56 6.51 38.17
CA SER A 477 -22.82 6.51 37.37
C SER A 477 -23.05 7.40 36.12
N PRO A 478 -23.97 6.97 35.22
CA PRO A 478 -24.39 7.74 34.06
C PRO A 478 -25.22 8.94 34.53
N ALA A 479 -24.67 10.15 34.37
CA ALA A 479 -25.43 11.38 34.53
C ALA A 479 -25.45 12.14 33.20
N THR A 480 -26.62 12.66 32.85
CA THR A 480 -26.80 13.67 31.81
C THR A 480 -25.86 14.84 32.08
N SER A 481 -24.78 14.93 31.28
CA SER A 481 -23.80 16.01 31.10
C SER A 481 -23.65 17.08 32.21
N ARG A 482 -22.40 17.26 32.67
CA ARG A 482 -21.67 18.55 32.64
C ARG A 482 -20.19 18.25 32.92
N GLY A 483 -19.45 17.95 31.85
CA GLY A 483 -18.02 17.69 31.90
C GLY A 483 -17.67 16.22 31.64
N GLN A 484 -17.89 15.75 30.41
CA GLN A 484 -17.28 14.49 29.96
C GLN A 484 -15.76 14.69 29.97
N ARG A 485 -15.05 13.93 30.81
CA ARG A 485 -13.61 13.70 30.57
C ARG A 485 -13.50 12.81 29.34
N PRO A 486 -12.54 13.05 28.44
CA PRO A 486 -12.44 12.28 27.21
C PRO A 486 -12.25 10.80 27.52
N THR A 487 -13.07 9.97 26.87
CA THR A 487 -12.81 8.56 26.64
C THR A 487 -11.38 8.38 26.10
N THR A 488 -10.68 7.33 26.51
CA THR A 488 -9.24 7.18 26.27
C THR A 488 -8.90 7.20 24.78
N VAL A 489 -8.40 8.34 24.29
CA VAL A 489 -7.82 8.42 22.95
C VAL A 489 -6.47 7.70 23.00
N VAL A 490 -6.35 6.60 22.26
CA VAL A 490 -5.13 5.79 22.22
C VAL A 490 -4.47 5.92 20.86
N ILE A 491 -3.23 6.40 20.83
CA ILE A 491 -2.39 6.32 19.64
C ILE A 491 -1.80 4.91 19.59
N LYS A 492 -2.34 4.06 18.71
CA LYS A 492 -1.86 2.68 18.54
C LYS A 492 -0.52 2.67 17.79
N ARG A 493 -0.39 3.52 16.76
CA ARG A 493 0.77 3.59 15.86
C ARG A 493 1.01 5.02 15.40
N ALA A 494 2.27 5.37 15.20
CA ALA A 494 2.69 6.64 14.63
C ALA A 494 4.10 6.51 14.05
N TRP A 495 4.27 6.83 12.77
CA TRP A 495 5.56 6.69 12.09
C TRP A 495 5.73 7.66 10.94
N GLY A 496 6.99 7.87 10.55
CA GLY A 496 7.38 8.60 9.36
C GLY A 496 7.95 7.68 8.29
N GLU A 497 7.74 8.03 7.03
CA GLU A 497 8.31 7.37 5.85
C GLU A 497 9.01 8.38 4.96
N VAL A 498 10.11 7.97 4.35
CA VAL A 498 10.84 8.72 3.34
C VAL A 498 11.14 7.81 2.16
N LEU A 499 10.67 8.23 0.99
CA LEU A 499 11.00 7.59 -0.27
C LEU A 499 12.39 8.03 -0.77
N THR A 500 13.29 7.07 -0.97
CA THR A 500 14.62 7.26 -1.53
C THR A 500 14.71 6.62 -2.92
N PRO A 501 15.73 6.94 -3.74
CA PRO A 501 15.93 6.30 -5.05
C PRO A 501 16.08 4.77 -5.00
N ALA A 502 16.52 4.21 -3.87
CA ALA A 502 16.81 2.79 -3.73
C ALA A 502 15.76 2.04 -2.89
N GLY A 503 14.81 2.73 -2.27
CA GLY A 503 14.03 2.12 -1.19
C GLY A 503 13.16 3.09 -0.41
N THR A 504 12.23 2.58 0.37
CA THR A 504 11.51 3.35 1.40
C THR A 504 12.18 3.15 2.75
N LEU A 505 12.49 4.23 3.44
CA LEU A 505 12.89 4.24 4.84
C LEU A 505 11.67 4.56 5.71
N ALA A 506 11.52 3.83 6.80
CA ALA A 506 10.39 3.94 7.72
C ALA A 506 10.89 3.92 9.17
N VAL A 507 10.39 4.84 9.99
CA VAL A 507 10.79 4.96 11.39
C VAL A 507 9.60 5.33 12.27
N GLY A 508 9.37 4.57 13.33
CA GLY A 508 8.36 4.87 14.35
C GLY A 508 7.66 3.62 14.87
N ARG A 509 6.52 3.80 15.52
CA ARG A 509 5.66 2.69 15.96
C ARG A 509 4.77 2.26 14.82
N MET A 510 4.97 1.04 14.33
CA MET A 510 4.31 0.50 13.14
C MET A 510 3.64 -0.83 13.45
N GLY A 511 2.72 -1.27 12.59
CA GLY A 511 2.11 -2.59 12.73
C GLY A 511 3.10 -3.72 12.51
N ALA A 512 2.88 -4.81 13.23
CA ALA A 512 3.47 -6.10 12.93
C ALA A 512 2.34 -7.06 12.56
N HIS A 513 2.21 -7.38 11.28
CA HIS A 513 1.35 -8.46 10.82
C HIS A 513 2.17 -9.26 9.80
N PHE A 514 1.99 -10.57 9.69
CA PHE A 514 2.61 -11.34 8.62
C PHE A 514 1.64 -12.40 8.10
N GLY A 515 1.55 -12.56 6.78
CA GLY A 515 0.74 -13.61 6.16
C GLY A 515 -0.73 -13.58 6.56
N LEU A 516 -1.21 -14.72 7.07
CA LEU A 516 -2.55 -14.92 7.63
C LEU A 516 -2.70 -14.31 9.04
N GLY A 517 -1.58 -13.99 9.69
CA GLY A 517 -1.54 -13.38 11.01
C GLY A 517 -1.47 -14.40 12.15
N ILE A 518 -0.89 -15.58 11.92
CA ILE A 518 -0.84 -16.63 12.95
C ILE A 518 0.18 -16.33 14.05
N ALA A 519 1.33 -15.74 13.72
CA ALA A 519 2.38 -15.42 14.70
C ALA A 519 2.46 -13.93 15.06
N ALA A 520 2.11 -13.06 14.12
CA ALA A 520 2.08 -11.61 14.30
C ALA A 520 0.87 -11.06 13.55
N ASN A 521 0.01 -10.32 14.24
CA ASN A 521 -1.19 -9.74 13.64
C ASN A 521 -1.36 -8.29 14.09
N GLY A 522 -1.53 -7.40 13.13
CA GLY A 522 -1.61 -5.97 13.34
C GLY A 522 -2.96 -5.51 13.87
N GLY A 523 -3.95 -6.39 14.03
CA GLY A 523 -5.25 -5.97 14.55
C GLY A 523 -5.97 -4.98 13.62
N ASP A 524 -5.66 -5.03 12.32
CA ASP A 524 -6.24 -4.14 11.31
C ASP A 524 -7.69 -4.51 11.02
N CYS A 525 -8.07 -5.77 11.25
CA CYS A 525 -9.39 -6.28 10.95
C CYS A 525 -10.50 -5.65 11.80
N GLU A 526 -11.71 -5.55 11.23
CA GLU A 526 -12.85 -4.91 11.87
C GLU A 526 -13.19 -5.55 13.24
N ASP A 527 -13.08 -6.87 13.34
CA ASP A 527 -13.39 -7.61 14.58
C ASP A 527 -12.19 -7.81 15.52
N CYS A 528 -11.00 -7.37 15.12
CA CYS A 528 -9.79 -7.55 15.91
C CYS A 528 -9.91 -6.75 17.20
N ASP A 529 -9.41 -7.27 18.31
CA ASP A 529 -9.44 -6.59 19.61
C ASP A 529 -8.05 -6.16 20.05
N GLY A 530 -7.04 -6.96 19.73
CA GLY A 530 -5.64 -6.66 19.92
C GLY A 530 -4.97 -6.10 18.66
N GLY A 531 -3.65 -6.22 18.62
CA GLY A 531 -2.82 -5.86 17.48
C GLY A 531 -1.38 -5.63 17.89
N ASP A 532 -0.46 -6.34 17.26
CA ASP A 532 0.96 -6.17 17.44
C ASP A 532 1.44 -4.86 16.79
N ALA A 533 2.29 -4.16 17.53
CA ALA A 533 3.03 -3.02 17.05
C ALA A 533 4.46 -3.05 17.61
N ALA A 534 5.41 -2.56 16.83
CA ALA A 534 6.80 -2.44 17.25
C ALA A 534 7.34 -1.05 16.93
N ASP A 535 8.20 -0.54 17.81
CA ASP A 535 9.02 0.63 17.48
C ASP A 535 10.14 0.14 16.54
N ARG A 536 10.06 0.54 15.27
CA ARG A 536 10.80 -0.06 14.16
C ARG A 536 11.58 0.97 13.37
N PHE A 537 12.78 0.58 12.96
CA PHE A 537 13.52 1.19 11.86
C PHE A 537 13.52 0.19 10.71
N ALA A 538 12.91 0.53 9.57
CA ALA A 538 12.79 -0.37 8.43
C ALA A 538 13.28 0.29 7.14
N PHE A 539 13.94 -0.50 6.30
CA PHE A 539 14.27 -0.13 4.92
C PHE A 539 13.75 -1.22 3.99
N VAL A 540 12.95 -0.83 2.99
CA VAL A 540 12.33 -1.74 2.03
C VAL A 540 12.72 -1.36 0.61
N SER A 541 13.26 -2.30 -0.16
CA SER A 541 13.80 -2.07 -1.50
C SER A 541 13.35 -3.15 -2.48
N PRO A 542 12.95 -2.80 -3.72
CA PRO A 542 12.59 -3.77 -4.75
C PRO A 542 13.88 -4.27 -5.41
N ILE A 543 14.22 -5.55 -5.27
CA ILE A 543 15.44 -6.13 -5.82
C ILE A 543 15.07 -7.44 -6.52
N ALA A 544 15.42 -7.57 -7.80
CA ALA A 544 15.26 -8.78 -8.59
C ALA A 544 13.82 -9.35 -8.58
N GLY A 545 12.81 -8.50 -8.67
CA GLY A 545 11.39 -8.84 -8.65
C GLY A 545 10.75 -9.00 -7.26
N HIS A 546 11.54 -8.83 -6.20
CA HIS A 546 11.11 -9.03 -4.80
C HIS A 546 11.25 -7.74 -4.01
N PHE A 547 10.54 -7.62 -2.89
CA PHE A 547 10.88 -6.64 -1.86
C PHE A 547 11.77 -7.30 -0.83
N LEU A 548 12.95 -6.72 -0.63
CA LEU A 548 13.82 -7.02 0.49
C LEU A 548 13.56 -5.97 1.58
N ALA A 549 13.15 -6.42 2.76
CA ALA A 549 12.95 -5.58 3.93
C ALA A 549 14.00 -5.92 4.99
N LEU A 550 14.68 -4.90 5.48
CA LEU A 550 15.56 -4.98 6.63
C LEU A 550 14.99 -4.10 7.72
N SER A 551 14.73 -4.66 8.89
CA SER A 551 14.30 -3.88 10.03
C SER A 551 15.09 -4.17 11.30
N TYR A 552 15.05 -3.21 12.22
CA TYR A 552 15.47 -3.39 13.59
C TYR A 552 14.29 -2.99 14.48
N ASP A 553 13.82 -3.95 15.25
CA ASP A 553 12.63 -3.80 16.10
C ASP A 553 13.06 -3.64 17.54
N ILE A 554 12.39 -2.73 18.24
CA ILE A 554 12.52 -2.52 19.68
C ILE A 554 11.17 -2.91 20.28
N ALA A 555 11.13 -4.08 20.91
CA ALA A 555 9.90 -4.70 21.40
C ALA A 555 9.58 -4.27 22.84
N ALA A 556 10.59 -4.15 23.69
CA ALA A 556 10.43 -3.73 25.08
C ALA A 556 11.69 -3.02 25.57
N ARG A 557 11.54 -2.20 26.61
CA ARG A 557 12.63 -1.57 27.35
C ARG A 557 12.30 -1.59 28.83
N GLY A 558 13.30 -1.75 29.68
CA GLY A 558 13.14 -1.73 31.14
C GLY A 558 12.90 -0.31 31.69
N PRO A 559 13.14 -0.08 33.00
CA PRO A 559 12.69 1.13 33.67
C PRO A 559 13.36 2.40 33.13
N PHE A 560 12.64 3.53 33.23
CA PHE A 560 13.09 4.85 32.79
C PHE A 560 12.95 5.88 33.90
N THR A 561 13.76 6.94 33.79
CA THR A 561 13.60 8.17 34.57
C THR A 561 13.43 9.35 33.62
N PRO A 562 12.62 10.38 33.94
CA PRO A 562 12.62 11.60 33.15
C PRO A 562 13.98 12.28 33.18
N SER A 563 14.34 12.96 32.11
CA SER A 563 15.46 13.89 32.07
C SER A 563 15.31 15.01 33.10
N ARG A 564 16.39 15.73 33.39
CA ARG A 564 16.39 16.80 34.42
C ARG A 564 15.38 17.92 34.13
N ASP A 565 15.12 18.18 32.86
CA ASP A 565 14.11 19.14 32.38
C ASP A 565 12.72 18.51 32.20
N GLY A 566 12.56 17.21 32.48
CA GLY A 566 11.32 16.45 32.30
C GLY A 566 10.96 16.16 30.84
N GLY A 567 11.79 16.57 29.88
CA GLY A 567 11.47 16.60 28.46
C GLY A 567 11.54 15.25 27.75
N HIS A 568 12.31 14.27 28.23
CA HIS A 568 12.39 12.95 27.61
C HIS A 568 12.77 11.83 28.61
N PRO A 569 12.35 10.58 28.37
CA PRO A 569 12.77 9.45 29.19
C PRO A 569 14.24 9.11 28.96
N ILE A 570 14.93 8.70 30.03
CA ILE A 570 16.28 8.17 30.04
C ILE A 570 16.19 6.74 30.58
N SER A 571 16.67 5.77 29.80
CA SER A 571 16.68 4.37 30.23
C SER A 571 17.65 4.23 31.41
N LEU A 572 17.17 3.59 32.48
CA LEU A 572 17.99 3.33 33.68
C LEU A 572 18.91 2.12 33.48
N GLU A 573 18.53 1.19 32.61
CA GLU A 573 19.31 0.00 32.27
C GLU A 573 19.10 -0.38 30.81
N SER A 574 20.12 -0.19 29.98
CA SER A 574 20.03 -0.45 28.54
C SER A 574 20.05 -1.94 28.18
N THR A 575 20.63 -2.79 29.04
CA THR A 575 20.72 -4.25 28.81
C THR A 575 19.39 -4.98 29.01
N THR A 576 18.38 -4.27 29.52
CA THR A 576 16.99 -4.76 29.63
C THR A 576 16.19 -4.63 28.34
N ALA A 577 16.71 -3.89 27.35
CA ALA A 577 16.01 -3.67 26.09
C ALA A 577 15.92 -4.98 25.30
N VAL A 578 14.70 -5.33 24.88
CA VAL A 578 14.44 -6.44 23.97
C VAL A 578 14.32 -5.89 22.56
N GLY A 579 15.24 -6.27 21.70
CA GLY A 579 15.20 -5.88 20.29
C GLY A 579 16.10 -6.73 19.42
N GLY A 580 16.04 -6.47 18.13
CA GLY A 580 16.97 -7.09 17.19
C GLY A 580 16.53 -7.00 15.73
N PRO A 581 17.37 -7.54 14.83
CA PRO A 581 17.16 -7.43 13.40
C PRO A 581 16.08 -8.41 12.90
N THR A 582 15.33 -7.95 11.90
CA THR A 582 14.48 -8.78 11.07
C THR A 582 14.89 -8.62 9.61
N VAL A 583 15.00 -9.72 8.89
CA VAL A 583 15.22 -9.75 7.44
C VAL A 583 14.02 -10.45 6.82
N SER A 584 13.40 -9.80 5.84
CA SER A 584 12.26 -10.36 5.12
C SER A 584 12.45 -10.23 3.61
N ILE A 585 11.99 -11.23 2.89
CA ILE A 585 11.87 -11.21 1.43
C ILE A 585 10.42 -11.50 1.07
N LEU A 586 9.85 -10.73 0.15
CA LEU A 586 8.46 -10.93 -0.25
C LEU A 586 8.23 -10.58 -1.72
N LYS A 587 7.38 -11.38 -2.37
CA LYS A 587 6.84 -11.14 -3.69
C LYS A 587 5.32 -11.03 -3.54
N THR A 588 4.81 -9.82 -3.60
CA THR A 588 3.39 -9.51 -3.54
C THR A 588 2.98 -8.79 -4.83
N HIS A 589 1.68 -8.65 -5.09
CA HIS A 589 1.15 -7.81 -6.16
C HIS A 589 0.10 -6.84 -5.60
N SER A 590 -0.11 -5.71 -6.28
CA SER A 590 -1.23 -4.84 -5.93
C SER A 590 -2.58 -5.54 -6.20
N PRO A 591 -3.67 -5.20 -5.46
CA PRO A 591 -5.00 -5.76 -5.71
C PRO A 591 -5.46 -5.59 -7.17
N ALA A 592 -5.21 -4.41 -7.77
CA ALA A 592 -5.53 -4.14 -9.18
C ALA A 592 -4.77 -5.08 -10.14
N THR A 593 -3.50 -5.38 -9.84
CA THR A 593 -2.72 -6.37 -10.59
C THR A 593 -3.33 -7.77 -10.49
N LEU A 594 -3.69 -8.23 -9.29
CA LEU A 594 -4.29 -9.55 -9.11
C LEU A 594 -5.59 -9.70 -9.89
N VAL A 595 -6.45 -8.68 -9.88
CA VAL A 595 -7.69 -8.64 -10.64
C VAL A 595 -7.42 -8.68 -12.15
N ARG A 596 -6.49 -7.85 -12.64
CA ARG A 596 -6.11 -7.83 -14.06
C ARG A 596 -5.60 -9.18 -14.53
N ARG A 597 -4.68 -9.79 -13.76
CA ARG A 597 -4.11 -11.11 -14.06
C ARG A 597 -5.19 -12.19 -14.08
N ALA A 598 -6.05 -12.22 -13.07
CA ALA A 598 -7.15 -13.16 -12.98
C ALA A 598 -8.14 -12.99 -14.16
N ALA A 599 -8.46 -11.76 -14.56
CA ALA A 599 -9.29 -11.48 -15.73
C ALA A 599 -8.65 -11.94 -17.05
N ALA A 600 -7.31 -11.97 -17.11
CA ALA A 600 -6.55 -12.54 -18.22
C ALA A 600 -6.37 -14.07 -18.13
N GLY A 601 -6.97 -14.74 -17.14
CA GLY A 601 -6.85 -16.18 -16.94
C GLY A 601 -5.50 -16.61 -16.35
N LEU A 602 -4.69 -15.67 -15.88
CA LEU A 602 -3.39 -15.94 -15.28
C LEU A 602 -3.53 -16.32 -13.80
N THR A 603 -2.67 -17.23 -13.36
CA THR A 603 -2.47 -17.52 -11.94
C THR A 603 -1.38 -16.60 -11.39
N SER A 604 -1.59 -16.11 -10.18
CA SER A 604 -0.65 -15.29 -9.43
C SER A 604 -0.11 -16.10 -8.26
N VAL A 605 1.21 -16.01 -8.06
CA VAL A 605 1.90 -16.63 -6.93
C VAL A 605 2.59 -15.52 -6.16
N GLU A 606 2.23 -15.41 -4.88
CA GLU A 606 2.78 -14.46 -3.94
C GLU A 606 3.33 -15.20 -2.75
N TYR A 607 4.41 -14.71 -2.18
CA TYR A 607 5.02 -15.35 -1.03
C TYR A 607 5.84 -14.36 -0.23
N ALA A 608 6.09 -14.70 1.02
CA ALA A 608 6.93 -13.94 1.90
C ALA A 608 7.65 -14.89 2.85
N ALA A 609 8.83 -14.51 3.30
CA ALA A 609 9.54 -15.18 4.37
C ALA A 609 10.28 -14.16 5.22
N TYR A 610 10.41 -14.44 6.52
CA TYR A 610 11.19 -13.62 7.42
C TYR A 610 12.00 -14.46 8.41
N VAL A 611 13.09 -13.86 8.90
CA VAL A 611 13.82 -14.32 10.08
C VAL A 611 14.02 -13.11 10.99
N SER A 612 13.60 -13.24 12.24
CA SER A 612 13.76 -12.23 13.28
C SER A 612 14.54 -12.82 14.45
N ARG A 613 15.54 -12.09 14.96
CA ARG A 613 16.33 -12.49 16.13
C ARG A 613 16.13 -11.45 17.22
N ARG A 614 15.83 -11.89 18.43
CA ARG A 614 15.72 -11.05 19.63
C ARG A 614 16.66 -11.56 20.72
N THR A 615 17.19 -10.64 21.51
CA THR A 615 18.03 -10.96 22.67
C THR A 615 17.68 -10.05 23.84
N GLN A 616 17.93 -10.54 25.05
CA GLN A 616 17.84 -9.77 26.27
C GLN A 616 18.87 -10.30 27.28
N ASP A 617 19.76 -9.42 27.74
CA ASP A 617 20.85 -9.80 28.62
C ASP A 617 20.41 -9.80 30.08
N ASN A 618 19.71 -8.73 30.50
CA ASN A 618 19.22 -8.55 31.87
C ASN A 618 17.72 -8.18 31.88
N ASP A 619 17.12 -8.24 33.05
CA ASP A 619 15.74 -7.83 33.30
C ASP A 619 15.62 -7.19 34.69
N VAL A 620 14.54 -6.44 34.93
CA VAL A 620 14.21 -5.86 36.23
C VAL A 620 12.79 -6.30 36.60
N PRO A 621 12.61 -7.49 37.19
CA PRO A 621 11.29 -8.05 37.48
C PRO A 621 10.44 -7.20 38.41
N ALA A 622 11.08 -6.39 39.26
CA ALA A 622 10.42 -5.40 40.11
C ALA A 622 9.59 -4.37 39.34
N THR A 623 9.71 -4.27 38.01
CA THR A 623 8.86 -3.39 37.19
C THR A 623 7.47 -3.95 36.92
N TYR A 624 7.27 -5.27 37.00
CA TYR A 624 6.01 -5.93 36.62
C TYR A 624 5.52 -6.99 37.62
N LEU A 625 6.34 -7.39 38.59
CA LEU A 625 5.91 -8.28 39.68
C LEU A 625 5.23 -7.48 40.82
N PRO A 626 4.34 -8.11 41.61
CA PRO A 626 3.63 -7.47 42.73
C PRO A 626 4.52 -6.97 43.90
N THR A 627 5.85 -7.04 43.76
CA THR A 627 6.87 -6.53 44.70
C THR A 627 7.43 -5.16 44.28
N ALA A 628 6.84 -4.50 43.28
CA ALA A 628 7.36 -3.28 42.67
C ALA A 628 7.55 -2.10 43.65
N THR A 629 8.80 -1.66 43.81
CA THR A 629 9.16 -0.37 44.42
C THR A 629 9.47 0.66 43.33
N GLN A 630 9.12 1.94 43.54
CA GLN A 630 9.40 3.00 42.54
C GLN A 630 10.87 3.42 42.44
N MET A 631 11.72 3.00 43.39
CA MET A 631 13.16 3.19 43.35
C MET A 631 13.83 1.87 42.97
N PHE A 632 14.52 1.86 41.83
CA PHE A 632 15.26 0.70 41.33
C PHE A 632 16.76 0.88 41.59
N THR A 633 17.42 -0.22 41.93
CA THR A 633 18.86 -0.29 42.17
C THR A 633 19.48 -1.43 41.35
N SER A 634 20.80 -1.50 41.33
CA SER A 634 21.51 -2.64 40.71
C SER A 634 21.20 -3.99 41.38
N ALA A 635 20.69 -3.99 42.62
CA ALA A 635 20.27 -5.20 43.31
C ALA A 635 18.98 -5.80 42.73
N ASP A 636 18.23 -5.05 41.92
CA ASP A 636 16.99 -5.50 41.29
C ASP A 636 17.21 -6.14 39.91
N LEU A 637 18.47 -6.13 39.42
CA LEU A 637 18.84 -6.71 38.13
C LEU A 637 18.93 -8.23 38.21
N VAL A 638 18.37 -8.87 37.20
CA VAL A 638 18.45 -10.32 37.01
C VAL A 638 19.02 -10.62 35.62
N GLY A 639 20.08 -11.42 35.58
CA GLY A 639 20.59 -11.93 34.30
C GLY A 639 19.57 -12.84 33.64
N ARG A 640 19.47 -12.78 32.31
CA ARG A 640 18.54 -13.57 31.49
C ARG A 640 19.28 -14.51 30.55
N GLY A 641 20.21 -13.97 29.76
CA GLY A 641 20.79 -14.71 28.63
C GLY A 641 19.70 -15.20 27.67
N PHE A 642 18.68 -14.36 27.42
CA PHE A 642 17.57 -14.73 26.56
C PHE A 642 17.93 -14.51 25.09
N ALA A 643 17.65 -15.50 24.26
CA ALA A 643 17.73 -15.37 22.82
C ALA A 643 16.56 -16.11 22.17
N ALA A 644 15.91 -15.46 21.20
CA ALA A 644 14.82 -16.06 20.44
C ALA A 644 14.98 -15.80 18.95
N THR A 645 14.62 -16.80 18.13
CA THR A 645 14.55 -16.69 16.67
C THR A 645 13.14 -17.04 16.23
N ALA A 646 12.50 -16.11 15.51
CA ALA A 646 11.24 -16.35 14.83
C ALA A 646 11.51 -16.48 13.33
N THR A 647 11.05 -17.56 12.72
CA THR A 647 11.10 -17.77 11.27
C THR A 647 9.68 -17.98 10.76
N GLY A 648 9.30 -17.25 9.73
CA GLY A 648 7.97 -17.39 9.12
C GLY A 648 8.04 -17.49 7.62
N GLY A 649 7.11 -18.24 7.05
CA GLY A 649 6.89 -18.37 5.62
C GLY A 649 5.41 -18.24 5.30
N TRP A 650 5.09 -17.55 4.22
CA TRP A 650 3.75 -17.35 3.72
C TRP A 650 3.70 -17.54 2.22
N LEU A 651 2.62 -18.14 1.72
CA LEU A 651 2.38 -18.41 0.31
C LEU A 651 0.91 -18.16 -0.01
N ARG A 652 0.64 -17.41 -1.08
CA ARG A 652 -0.68 -17.25 -1.67
C ARG A 652 -0.64 -17.58 -3.16
N ILE A 653 -1.53 -18.46 -3.59
CA ILE A 653 -1.77 -18.80 -4.98
C ILE A 653 -3.20 -18.39 -5.31
N SER A 654 -3.37 -17.48 -6.26
CA SER A 654 -4.68 -16.94 -6.64
C SER A 654 -4.89 -16.99 -8.14
N GLY A 655 -6.12 -17.32 -8.55
CA GLY A 655 -6.56 -17.32 -9.94
C GLY A 655 -7.99 -16.81 -10.04
N ALA A 656 -8.60 -16.91 -11.23
CA ALA A 656 -9.93 -16.37 -11.48
C ALA A 656 -11.06 -16.99 -10.64
N ARG A 657 -10.87 -18.20 -10.10
CA ARG A 657 -11.91 -18.95 -9.35
C ARG A 657 -11.39 -19.62 -8.09
N PHE A 658 -10.16 -19.35 -7.69
CA PHE A 658 -9.58 -19.99 -6.51
C PHE A 658 -8.56 -19.09 -5.83
N ARG A 659 -8.44 -19.27 -4.52
CA ARG A 659 -7.38 -18.74 -3.67
C ARG A 659 -6.97 -19.83 -2.69
N ILE A 660 -5.67 -20.07 -2.59
CA ILE A 660 -5.06 -20.93 -1.59
C ILE A 660 -4.01 -20.09 -0.89
N GLU A 661 -4.07 -20.02 0.43
CA GLU A 661 -3.17 -19.21 1.24
C GLU A 661 -2.68 -20.03 2.43
N ALA A 662 -1.39 -20.00 2.71
CA ALA A 662 -0.79 -20.77 3.79
C ALA A 662 0.27 -19.95 4.51
N GLU A 663 0.37 -20.13 5.82
CA GLU A 663 1.41 -19.58 6.68
C GLU A 663 1.99 -20.67 7.57
N VAL A 664 3.30 -20.63 7.78
CA VAL A 664 4.02 -21.46 8.75
C VAL A 664 4.94 -20.55 9.56
N ALA A 665 4.96 -20.75 10.87
CA ALA A 665 5.84 -20.05 11.79
C ALA A 665 6.55 -21.05 12.70
N TYR A 666 7.87 -20.91 12.81
CA TYR A 666 8.71 -21.67 13.73
C TYR A 666 9.42 -20.71 14.67
N LEU A 667 9.18 -20.88 15.97
CA LEU A 667 9.77 -20.06 17.02
C LEU A 667 10.69 -20.93 17.85
N ASN A 668 11.93 -20.48 18.08
CA ASN A 668 12.83 -21.11 19.04
C ASN A 668 13.35 -20.07 20.02
N ALA A 669 13.56 -20.48 21.26
CA ALA A 669 14.16 -19.62 22.27
C ALA A 669 14.99 -20.40 23.29
N THR A 670 15.94 -19.70 23.90
CA THR A 670 16.71 -20.14 25.06
C THR A 670 16.67 -19.04 26.11
N LEU A 671 16.49 -19.44 27.37
CA LEU A 671 16.56 -18.56 28.54
C LEU A 671 17.54 -19.20 29.54
N ASP A 672 18.76 -18.68 29.59
CA ASP A 672 19.83 -19.26 30.41
C ASP A 672 19.59 -19.11 31.91
N GLN A 673 18.86 -18.06 32.32
CA GLN A 673 18.55 -17.74 33.70
C GLN A 673 17.05 -17.42 33.88
N PRO A 674 16.21 -18.44 34.18
CA PRO A 674 14.76 -18.28 34.29
C PRO A 674 14.30 -17.69 35.64
N SER A 675 15.19 -17.53 36.63
CA SER A 675 14.85 -16.96 37.94
C SER A 675 14.29 -15.54 37.79
N LEU A 676 13.19 -15.21 38.46
CA LEU A 676 12.69 -13.84 38.57
C LEU A 676 13.12 -13.14 39.87
N ILE A 677 13.90 -13.83 40.71
CA ILE A 677 14.31 -13.34 42.04
C ILE A 677 15.76 -12.84 41.96
N PRO A 678 16.02 -11.54 42.22
CA PRO A 678 17.38 -11.03 42.22
C PRO A 678 18.30 -11.75 43.21
N GLY A 679 19.55 -11.97 42.80
CA GLY A 679 20.54 -12.73 43.56
C GLY A 679 20.32 -14.26 43.58
N THR A 680 19.22 -14.76 43.01
CA THR A 680 18.95 -16.20 42.88
C THR A 680 19.19 -16.65 41.44
N ALA A 681 20.08 -17.63 41.24
CA ALA A 681 20.36 -18.20 39.94
C ALA A 681 19.72 -19.59 39.80
N ILE A 682 19.02 -19.82 38.69
CA ILE A 682 18.62 -21.15 38.24
C ILE A 682 19.54 -21.47 37.06
N THR A 683 20.52 -22.35 37.25
CA THR A 683 21.56 -22.65 36.24
C THR A 683 21.12 -23.65 35.18
N VAL A 684 19.85 -24.07 35.21
CA VAL A 684 19.27 -24.96 34.20
C VAL A 684 18.49 -24.09 33.21
N PRO A 685 18.90 -24.02 31.94
CA PRO A 685 18.26 -23.18 30.95
C PRO A 685 16.86 -23.72 30.62
N VAL A 686 15.95 -22.81 30.28
CA VAL A 686 14.67 -23.12 29.66
C VAL A 686 14.81 -22.99 28.15
N THR A 687 14.29 -23.95 27.40
CA THR A 687 14.32 -23.97 25.94
C THR A 687 12.92 -24.02 25.37
N SER A 688 12.73 -23.54 24.14
CA SER A 688 11.43 -23.52 23.48
C SER A 688 11.60 -23.84 21.99
N SER A 689 10.73 -24.69 21.46
CA SER A 689 10.64 -25.06 20.05
C SER A 689 9.18 -25.20 19.62
N GLN A 690 8.62 -24.13 19.05
CA GLN A 690 7.19 -24.02 18.75
C GLN A 690 6.95 -23.98 17.24
N LEU A 691 5.92 -24.71 16.77
CA LEU A 691 5.53 -24.75 15.37
C LEU A 691 4.04 -24.44 15.21
N GLY A 692 3.74 -23.42 14.40
CA GLY A 692 2.40 -23.06 13.97
C GLY A 692 2.25 -23.13 12.46
N ALA A 693 1.11 -23.60 11.96
CA ALA A 693 0.79 -23.59 10.55
C ALA A 693 -0.71 -23.40 10.32
N ALA A 694 -1.09 -22.65 9.29
CA ALA A 694 -2.47 -22.54 8.83
C ALA A 694 -2.55 -22.52 7.32
N VAL A 695 -3.65 -23.05 6.79
CA VAL A 695 -4.04 -22.96 5.39
C VAL A 695 -5.49 -22.50 5.30
N GLN A 696 -5.75 -21.57 4.39
CA GLN A 696 -7.08 -21.12 4.02
C GLN A 696 -7.31 -21.33 2.53
N THR A 697 -8.50 -21.80 2.16
CA THR A 697 -8.85 -22.02 0.75
C THR A 697 -10.20 -21.41 0.41
N ALA A 698 -10.33 -20.95 -0.83
CA ALA A 698 -11.57 -20.41 -1.35
C ALA A 698 -11.70 -20.77 -2.82
N PHE A 699 -12.77 -21.46 -3.19
CA PHE A 699 -13.09 -21.85 -4.56
C PHE A 699 -14.46 -21.30 -4.95
N THR A 700 -14.51 -20.52 -6.04
CA THR A 700 -15.72 -19.79 -6.45
C THR A 700 -16.46 -20.54 -7.56
N PHE A 701 -17.76 -20.78 -7.33
CA PHE A 701 -18.69 -21.47 -8.22
C PHE A 701 -19.98 -20.63 -8.36
N GLY A 702 -20.00 -19.72 -9.34
CA GLY A 702 -21.14 -18.81 -9.51
C GLY A 702 -21.32 -17.89 -8.29
N PRO A 703 -22.50 -17.86 -7.64
CA PRO A 703 -22.75 -17.05 -6.44
C PRO A 703 -22.26 -17.70 -5.13
N MET A 704 -21.70 -18.91 -5.21
CA MET A 704 -21.19 -19.66 -4.06
C MET A 704 -19.66 -19.69 -4.02
N GLN A 705 -19.12 -19.73 -2.82
CA GLN A 705 -17.72 -19.97 -2.52
C GLN A 705 -17.61 -21.08 -1.49
N LEU A 706 -16.73 -22.05 -1.73
CA LEU A 706 -16.45 -23.17 -0.83
C LEU A 706 -15.01 -23.07 -0.35
N GLY A 707 -14.78 -23.37 0.93
CA GLY A 707 -13.46 -23.37 1.54
C GLY A 707 -13.25 -24.58 2.43
N VAL A 708 -12.01 -25.00 2.57
CA VAL A 708 -11.54 -25.97 3.56
C VAL A 708 -10.27 -25.41 4.15
N ASP A 709 -10.40 -24.85 5.35
CA ASP A 709 -9.28 -24.31 6.11
C ASP A 709 -8.80 -25.36 7.11
N ALA A 710 -7.52 -25.30 7.47
CA ALA A 710 -6.95 -26.16 8.51
C ALA A 710 -5.81 -25.44 9.21
N GLY A 711 -5.48 -25.89 10.42
CA GLY A 711 -4.31 -25.38 11.12
C GLY A 711 -3.81 -26.32 12.20
N TYR A 712 -2.59 -26.05 12.63
CA TYR A 712 -1.82 -26.82 13.58
C TYR A 712 -1.03 -25.87 14.48
N ALA A 713 -1.13 -26.07 15.78
CA ALA A 713 -0.35 -25.42 16.83
C ALA A 713 0.31 -26.52 17.66
N SER A 714 1.64 -26.53 17.78
CA SER A 714 2.34 -27.47 18.66
C SER A 714 1.86 -27.34 20.10
N GLY A 715 1.83 -28.45 20.82
CA GLY A 715 1.50 -28.52 22.24
C GLY A 715 2.74 -28.68 23.12
N ASP A 716 2.50 -28.68 24.43
CA ASP A 716 3.46 -29.04 25.46
C ASP A 716 2.87 -30.21 26.27
N ASP A 717 3.72 -31.09 26.82
CA ASP A 717 3.24 -32.24 27.58
C ASP A 717 2.81 -31.87 29.02
N ALA A 718 3.12 -30.63 29.44
CA ALA A 718 2.64 -30.02 30.66
C ALA A 718 1.09 -29.86 30.68
N PRO A 719 0.43 -30.05 31.84
CA PRO A 719 -1.01 -29.81 31.96
C PRO A 719 -1.43 -28.36 31.63
N GLY A 720 -2.69 -28.17 31.25
CA GLY A 720 -3.25 -26.87 30.87
C GLY A 720 -2.82 -26.39 29.48
N PHE A 721 -3.67 -25.59 28.82
CA PHE A 721 -3.42 -25.14 27.44
C PHE A 721 -2.24 -24.19 27.27
N GLY A 722 -1.78 -23.55 28.34
CA GLY A 722 -0.69 -22.58 28.31
C GLY A 722 -1.01 -21.31 27.54
N ALA A 723 -2.30 -20.96 27.41
CA ALA A 723 -2.76 -19.87 26.56
C ALA A 723 -2.36 -18.50 27.14
N PHE A 724 -2.59 -18.30 28.45
CA PHE A 724 -2.32 -17.05 29.15
C PHE A 724 -1.53 -17.27 30.45
N PRO A 725 -0.27 -17.76 30.37
CA PRO A 725 0.56 -17.93 31.56
C PRO A 725 0.84 -16.57 32.20
N THR A 726 0.58 -16.45 33.49
CA THR A 726 0.87 -15.22 34.25
C THR A 726 2.10 -15.38 35.14
N PRO A 727 2.91 -14.32 35.33
CA PRO A 727 4.07 -14.39 36.22
C PRO A 727 3.67 -14.80 37.64
N GLY A 728 4.32 -15.83 38.18
CA GLY A 728 4.07 -16.32 39.54
C GLY A 728 2.94 -17.35 39.66
N GLN A 729 2.28 -17.75 38.56
CA GLN A 729 1.42 -18.94 38.57
C GLN A 729 2.24 -20.20 38.88
N VAL A 730 1.63 -21.09 39.65
CA VAL A 730 2.18 -22.42 39.90
C VAL A 730 1.98 -23.28 38.65
N ALA A 731 2.94 -24.16 38.36
CA ALA A 731 2.79 -25.16 37.32
C ALA A 731 1.46 -25.92 37.51
N PRO A 732 0.63 -26.03 36.47
CA PRO A 732 -0.70 -26.61 36.55
C PRO A 732 -0.61 -28.12 36.87
N PRO A 733 -1.36 -28.63 37.86
CA PRO A 733 -1.58 -30.07 38.01
C PRO A 733 -2.41 -30.65 36.84
N ALA A 734 -2.44 -31.98 36.71
CA ALA A 734 -3.34 -32.62 35.75
C ALA A 734 -4.81 -32.24 36.06
N GLY A 735 -5.57 -31.90 35.01
CA GLY A 735 -6.97 -31.48 35.12
C GLY A 735 -7.20 -29.98 35.27
N SER A 736 -6.14 -29.19 35.28
CA SER A 736 -6.19 -27.74 35.19
C SER A 736 -6.60 -27.26 33.80
N PHE A 737 -7.18 -26.07 33.73
CA PHE A 737 -7.47 -25.45 32.44
C PHE A 737 -6.25 -24.74 31.83
N ASP A 738 -5.52 -23.97 32.64
CA ASP A 738 -4.36 -23.19 32.18
C ASP A 738 -3.34 -23.01 33.32
N GLY A 739 -2.11 -22.62 32.98
CA GLY A 739 -1.04 -22.37 33.93
C GLY A 739 0.34 -22.25 33.28
N ALA A 740 1.37 -22.04 34.11
CA ALA A 740 2.76 -21.94 33.65
C ALA A 740 3.22 -23.25 33.00
N GLN A 741 3.68 -23.18 31.75
CA GLN A 741 4.09 -24.33 30.93
C GLN A 741 5.52 -24.82 31.21
N ALA A 742 6.21 -24.24 32.19
CA ALA A 742 7.54 -24.69 32.60
C ALA A 742 7.69 -24.60 34.13
N ASN A 743 8.47 -25.52 34.70
CA ASN A 743 8.80 -25.54 36.13
C ASN A 743 10.27 -25.91 36.40
N PRO A 744 11.21 -24.98 36.17
CA PRO A 744 12.62 -25.28 36.31
C PRO A 744 13.00 -25.62 37.76
N PRO A 745 13.87 -26.62 38.00
CA PRO A 745 14.64 -27.38 37.01
C PRO A 745 13.96 -28.68 36.52
N ARG A 746 12.73 -28.97 36.97
CA ARG A 746 12.04 -30.24 36.70
C ARG A 746 11.52 -30.33 35.28
N ASP A 747 10.90 -29.24 34.84
CA ASP A 747 10.44 -29.03 33.49
C ASP A 747 11.08 -27.74 32.94
N ARG A 748 11.63 -27.85 31.74
CA ARG A 748 12.52 -26.84 31.14
C ARG A 748 12.18 -26.55 29.68
N THR A 749 11.06 -27.06 29.19
CA THR A 749 10.60 -26.86 27.82
C THR A 749 9.37 -25.95 27.83
N VAL A 750 9.16 -25.22 26.74
CA VAL A 750 7.95 -24.43 26.49
C VAL A 750 7.65 -24.55 25.00
N ASP A 751 6.94 -25.59 24.61
CA ASP A 751 6.81 -26.00 23.21
C ASP A 751 5.43 -25.71 22.60
N ASN A 752 4.50 -25.18 23.41
CA ASN A 752 3.19 -24.76 22.95
C ASN A 752 3.27 -23.53 22.01
N PHE A 753 2.89 -23.70 20.75
CA PHE A 753 2.73 -22.57 19.83
C PHE A 753 1.38 -21.91 20.07
N ARG A 754 1.39 -20.60 20.31
CA ARG A 754 0.16 -19.82 20.43
C ARG A 754 -0.04 -19.01 19.18
N PHE A 755 -1.16 -19.23 18.51
CA PHE A 755 -1.60 -18.32 17.48
C PHE A 755 -1.84 -16.93 18.09
N HIS A 756 -1.75 -15.89 17.28
CA HIS A 756 -2.16 -14.57 17.70
C HIS A 756 -3.69 -14.60 17.98
N PRO A 757 -4.18 -14.05 19.11
CA PRO A 757 -5.61 -14.12 19.49
C PRO A 757 -6.59 -13.53 18.47
N ASP A 758 -6.12 -12.61 17.62
CA ASP A 758 -6.91 -12.05 16.51
C ASP A 758 -6.95 -12.94 15.25
N PHE A 759 -6.21 -14.05 15.20
CA PHE A 759 -6.43 -15.10 14.21
C PHE A 759 -7.59 -16.00 14.68
N ARG A 760 -8.80 -15.67 14.22
CA ARG A 760 -10.03 -16.34 14.68
C ARG A 760 -10.59 -17.29 13.65
N ILE A 761 -10.94 -18.49 14.11
CA ILE A 761 -11.55 -19.54 13.28
C ILE A 761 -12.98 -19.88 13.70
N ASP A 762 -13.39 -19.47 14.89
CA ASP A 762 -14.65 -19.85 15.54
C ASP A 762 -15.25 -18.68 16.36
N GLN A 763 -16.39 -18.93 17.01
CA GLN A 763 -17.11 -17.98 17.86
C GLN A 763 -16.97 -18.26 19.35
N ILE A 764 -16.65 -19.49 19.77
CA ILE A 764 -16.71 -19.91 21.17
C ILE A 764 -15.41 -20.53 21.66
N LEU A 765 -14.99 -21.68 21.14
CA LEU A 765 -13.96 -22.50 21.79
C LEU A 765 -12.61 -21.78 21.89
N PHE A 766 -12.02 -21.41 20.76
CA PHE A 766 -10.74 -20.71 20.70
C PHE A 766 -10.90 -19.20 20.89
N ARG A 767 -12.07 -18.64 20.59
CA ARG A 767 -12.33 -17.20 20.77
C ARG A 767 -12.56 -16.78 22.22
N GLU A 768 -13.39 -17.51 22.96
CA GLU A 768 -13.85 -17.10 24.29
C GLU A 768 -13.30 -18.03 25.38
N ILE A 769 -13.38 -19.35 25.20
CA ILE A 769 -13.01 -20.30 26.26
C ILE A 769 -11.48 -20.39 26.41
N ILE A 770 -10.76 -20.80 25.36
CA ILE A 770 -9.29 -20.91 25.37
C ILE A 770 -8.65 -19.53 25.10
N GLY A 771 -9.30 -18.69 24.29
CA GLY A 771 -8.85 -17.33 23.93
C GLY A 771 -7.74 -17.26 22.88
N THR A 772 -7.14 -18.37 22.50
CA THR A 772 -6.31 -18.51 21.29
C THR A 772 -6.23 -19.97 20.84
N ILE A 773 -5.76 -20.20 19.61
CA ILE A 773 -5.42 -21.54 19.12
C ILE A 773 -4.02 -21.89 19.66
N THR A 774 -3.97 -22.90 20.51
CA THR A 774 -2.74 -23.46 21.10
C THR A 774 -2.97 -24.95 21.33
N ASP A 775 -1.92 -25.76 21.24
CA ASP A 775 -1.99 -27.22 21.38
C ASP A 775 -3.19 -27.82 20.63
N ALA A 776 -3.30 -27.54 19.33
CA ALA A 776 -4.50 -27.88 18.58
C ALA A 776 -4.22 -28.16 17.10
N VAL A 777 -4.94 -29.15 16.58
CA VAL A 777 -5.19 -29.31 15.15
C VAL A 777 -6.67 -29.09 14.86
N TYR A 778 -6.98 -28.33 13.82
CA TYR A 778 -8.37 -28.09 13.42
C TYR A 778 -8.58 -28.25 11.92
N LEU A 779 -9.81 -28.62 11.56
CA LEU A 779 -10.33 -28.60 10.20
C LEU A 779 -11.60 -27.74 10.17
N ARG A 780 -11.70 -26.86 9.18
CA ARG A 780 -12.78 -25.89 9.04
C ARG A 780 -13.29 -25.82 7.60
N PRO A 781 -14.18 -26.73 7.17
CA PRO A 781 -14.96 -26.53 5.95
C PRO A 781 -15.90 -25.33 6.10
N SER A 782 -16.02 -24.54 5.04
CA SER A 782 -16.86 -23.35 4.98
C SER A 782 -17.59 -23.24 3.64
N MET A 783 -18.77 -22.63 3.70
CA MET A 783 -19.55 -22.23 2.54
C MET A 783 -19.99 -20.78 2.71
N ARG A 784 -19.86 -19.99 1.65
CA ARG A 784 -20.42 -18.64 1.52
C ARG A 784 -21.30 -18.58 0.29
N ALA A 785 -22.50 -18.03 0.41
CA ALA A 785 -23.42 -17.86 -0.70
C ALA A 785 -23.99 -16.43 -0.71
N THR A 786 -23.89 -15.73 -1.85
CA THR A 786 -24.62 -14.47 -2.04
C THR A 786 -26.10 -14.77 -2.24
N LEU A 787 -26.93 -14.35 -1.28
CA LEU A 787 -28.38 -14.56 -1.31
C LEU A 787 -29.09 -13.53 -2.19
N ALA A 788 -28.72 -12.26 -2.04
CA ALA A 788 -29.34 -11.15 -2.76
C ALA A 788 -28.38 -9.96 -2.87
N ARG A 789 -28.65 -9.10 -3.85
CA ARG A 789 -28.05 -7.76 -3.95
C ARG A 789 -29.14 -6.75 -3.61
N VAL A 790 -28.90 -5.92 -2.60
CA VAL A 790 -29.86 -4.93 -2.10
C VAL A 790 -29.20 -3.56 -2.18
N GLY A 791 -29.72 -2.69 -3.05
CA GLY A 791 -29.10 -1.39 -3.32
C GLY A 791 -27.66 -1.53 -3.81
N THR A 792 -26.72 -0.92 -3.08
CA THR A 792 -25.27 -1.01 -3.33
C THR A 792 -24.59 -2.19 -2.62
N GLY A 793 -25.33 -2.97 -1.82
CA GLY A 793 -24.79 -4.02 -0.96
C GLY A 793 -25.15 -5.45 -1.36
N ARG A 794 -24.48 -6.39 -0.68
CA ARG A 794 -24.67 -7.84 -0.82
C ARG A 794 -25.13 -8.42 0.50
N LEU A 795 -26.15 -9.26 0.45
CA LEU A 795 -26.57 -10.12 1.56
C LEU A 795 -26.02 -11.52 1.31
N GLU A 796 -25.28 -12.04 2.28
CA GLU A 796 -24.55 -13.30 2.21
C GLU A 796 -24.90 -14.20 3.38
N ALA A 797 -25.07 -15.49 3.12
CA ALA A 797 -25.10 -16.53 4.14
C ALA A 797 -23.74 -17.22 4.17
N ILE A 798 -23.19 -17.38 5.37
CA ILE A 798 -21.96 -18.12 5.62
C ILE A 798 -22.30 -19.25 6.59
N ALA A 799 -21.74 -20.43 6.36
CA ALA A 799 -21.84 -21.53 7.30
C ALA A 799 -20.48 -22.19 7.42
N THR A 800 -19.98 -22.32 8.65
CA THR A 800 -18.72 -23.01 8.91
C THR A 800 -18.90 -24.09 9.97
N LEU A 801 -18.17 -25.19 9.79
CA LEU A 801 -18.08 -26.29 10.72
C LEU A 801 -16.61 -26.39 11.13
N ILE A 802 -16.31 -26.36 12.42
CA ILE A 802 -14.97 -26.49 12.95
C ILE A 802 -14.91 -27.81 13.72
N VAL A 803 -13.91 -28.63 13.45
CA VAL A 803 -13.59 -29.84 14.23
C VAL A 803 -12.18 -29.71 14.74
N SER A 804 -11.97 -29.84 16.04
CA SER A 804 -10.67 -29.62 16.67
C SER A 804 -10.27 -30.72 17.64
N ARG A 805 -8.95 -30.93 17.75
CA ARG A 805 -8.32 -31.91 18.64
C ARG A 805 -7.04 -31.35 19.24
N ALA A 806 -6.73 -31.72 20.47
CA ALA A 806 -5.47 -31.39 21.13
C ALA A 806 -4.32 -32.18 20.50
N VAL A 807 -3.13 -31.58 20.40
CA VAL A 807 -1.93 -32.31 19.97
C VAL A 807 -1.42 -33.14 21.14
N GLU A 808 -1.32 -32.54 22.33
CA GLU A 808 -0.96 -33.19 23.58
C GLU A 808 -2.19 -33.37 24.47
N ALA A 809 -2.64 -34.61 24.61
CA ALA A 809 -3.83 -34.88 25.41
C ALA A 809 -3.62 -34.59 26.91
N THR A 810 -2.38 -34.58 27.39
CA THR A 810 -2.03 -34.29 28.79
C THR A 810 -2.26 -32.84 29.19
N SER A 811 -2.29 -31.92 28.23
CA SER A 811 -2.62 -30.51 28.45
C SER A 811 -4.09 -30.32 28.80
N THR A 812 -4.97 -31.22 28.36
CA THR A 812 -6.41 -31.01 28.47
C THR A 812 -6.94 -31.37 29.86
N PRO A 813 -8.04 -30.73 30.31
CA PRO A 813 -8.62 -31.01 31.62
C PRO A 813 -8.96 -32.48 31.89
N SER A 814 -9.30 -33.28 30.86
CA SER A 814 -9.66 -34.69 31.06
C SER A 814 -8.55 -35.68 30.69
N GLY A 815 -7.47 -35.24 30.02
CA GLY A 815 -6.49 -36.13 29.42
C GLY A 815 -6.92 -36.70 28.05
N ALA A 816 -8.04 -36.24 27.48
CA ALA A 816 -8.52 -36.66 26.16
C ALA A 816 -8.18 -35.64 25.06
N SER A 817 -8.02 -36.09 23.82
CA SER A 817 -7.63 -35.22 22.70
C SER A 817 -8.79 -34.59 21.94
N ALA A 818 -10.04 -34.96 22.17
CA ALA A 818 -11.17 -34.41 21.40
C ALA A 818 -11.62 -33.07 21.99
N LEU A 819 -11.28 -31.94 21.35
CA LEU A 819 -11.65 -30.60 21.85
C LEU A 819 -13.11 -30.28 21.55
N GLY A 820 -13.60 -30.60 20.36
CA GLY A 820 -15.02 -30.47 20.06
C GLY A 820 -15.33 -30.23 18.59
N THR A 821 -16.60 -29.92 18.36
CA THR A 821 -17.14 -29.51 17.06
C THR A 821 -17.97 -28.25 17.23
N GLU A 822 -17.72 -27.24 16.41
CA GLU A 822 -18.45 -25.97 16.44
C GLU A 822 -19.12 -25.67 15.09
N LEU A 823 -20.36 -25.17 15.14
CA LEU A 823 -21.13 -24.76 13.97
C LEU A 823 -21.41 -23.27 14.04
N ASP A 824 -20.96 -22.53 13.02
CA ASP A 824 -21.09 -21.08 12.95
C ASP A 824 -21.84 -20.63 11.69
N PRO A 825 -23.19 -20.65 11.69
CA PRO A 825 -23.97 -19.95 10.69
C PRO A 825 -23.93 -18.43 10.92
N GLU A 826 -23.76 -17.69 9.83
CA GLU A 826 -23.67 -16.23 9.81
C GLU A 826 -24.50 -15.66 8.66
N LEU A 827 -25.17 -14.54 8.92
CA LEU A 827 -25.83 -13.71 7.93
C LEU A 827 -25.15 -12.34 7.90
N ARG A 828 -24.61 -11.97 6.75
CA ARG A 828 -23.85 -10.74 6.57
C ARG A 828 -24.46 -9.87 5.48
N TYR A 829 -24.70 -8.61 5.79
CA TYR A 829 -24.97 -7.56 4.80
C TYR A 829 -23.77 -6.61 4.75
N ALA A 830 -23.21 -6.36 3.57
CA ALA A 830 -22.14 -5.39 3.38
C ALA A 830 -22.44 -4.51 2.16
N ALA A 831 -22.40 -3.20 2.36
CA ALA A 831 -22.63 -2.19 1.34
C ALA A 831 -21.33 -1.51 0.93
N ARG A 832 -21.28 -1.04 -0.32
CA ARG A 832 -20.10 -0.40 -0.91
C ARG A 832 -19.73 0.95 -0.30
N ASP A 833 -20.65 1.57 0.42
CA ASP A 833 -20.45 2.82 1.15
C ASP A 833 -19.86 2.58 2.55
N GLY A 834 -19.44 1.35 2.86
CA GLY A 834 -18.74 1.01 4.09
C GLY A 834 -19.66 0.56 5.23
N PHE A 835 -20.98 0.56 5.04
CA PHE A 835 -21.91 0.02 6.04
C PHE A 835 -21.96 -1.51 5.99
N ALA A 836 -21.85 -2.15 7.16
CA ALA A 836 -21.97 -3.59 7.30
C ALA A 836 -22.78 -3.98 8.55
N ILE A 837 -23.58 -5.04 8.42
CA ILE A 837 -24.23 -5.71 9.54
C ILE A 837 -23.89 -7.20 9.45
N ASN A 838 -23.58 -7.80 10.58
CA ASN A 838 -23.27 -9.21 10.70
C ASN A 838 -24.01 -9.81 11.90
N LEU A 839 -24.80 -10.85 11.65
CA LEU A 839 -25.43 -11.66 12.68
C LEU A 839 -24.81 -13.05 12.62
N ALA A 840 -24.08 -13.43 13.66
CA ALA A 840 -23.42 -14.73 13.78
C ALA A 840 -23.98 -15.51 14.96
N TYR A 841 -24.22 -16.80 14.77
CA TYR A 841 -24.56 -17.72 15.84
C TYR A 841 -23.50 -18.81 15.90
N GLY A 842 -23.02 -19.14 17.09
CA GLY A 842 -22.09 -20.26 17.31
C GLY A 842 -22.73 -21.31 18.19
N LEU A 843 -22.54 -22.58 17.84
CA LEU A 843 -22.94 -23.74 18.64
C LEU A 843 -21.73 -24.68 18.80
N LEU A 844 -21.16 -24.69 20.00
CA LEU A 844 -20.07 -25.58 20.38
C LEU A 844 -20.64 -26.84 21.02
N LEU A 845 -20.32 -28.00 20.43
CA LEU A 845 -20.45 -29.31 21.04
C LEU A 845 -19.07 -29.69 21.59
N PRO A 846 -18.81 -29.52 22.91
CA PRO A 846 -17.51 -29.80 23.47
C PRO A 846 -17.20 -31.30 23.34
N GLY A 847 -15.94 -31.61 23.08
CA GLY A 847 -15.45 -32.98 23.09
C GLY A 847 -15.01 -33.40 24.49
N ALA A 848 -14.64 -34.67 24.61
CA ALA A 848 -14.27 -35.28 25.88
C ALA A 848 -13.07 -34.59 26.57
N ALA A 849 -12.25 -33.80 25.87
CA ALA A 849 -11.15 -33.03 26.45
C ALA A 849 -11.59 -32.09 27.58
N PHE A 850 -12.85 -31.66 27.57
CA PHE A 850 -13.44 -30.76 28.54
C PHE A 850 -14.29 -31.46 29.60
N ASP A 851 -14.36 -32.79 29.61
CA ASP A 851 -15.10 -33.49 30.65
C ASP A 851 -14.48 -33.25 32.03
N GLY A 852 -15.32 -32.91 33.01
CA GLY A 852 -14.91 -32.82 34.40
C GLY A 852 -14.76 -34.20 35.03
N THR A 853 -14.21 -34.26 36.25
CA THR A 853 -14.07 -35.53 36.99
C THR A 853 -15.41 -36.21 37.30
N MET A 854 -16.50 -35.45 37.31
CA MET A 854 -17.83 -35.91 37.72
C MET A 854 -18.94 -35.64 36.69
N LEU A 855 -18.74 -34.67 35.78
CA LEU A 855 -19.77 -34.21 34.84
C LEU A 855 -19.17 -34.11 33.43
N ALA A 856 -19.92 -34.59 32.44
CA ALA A 856 -19.57 -34.40 31.05
C ALA A 856 -19.86 -32.95 30.61
N ALA A 857 -18.98 -32.40 29.77
CA ALA A 857 -19.14 -31.05 29.25
C ALA A 857 -20.43 -30.91 28.42
N GLN A 858 -21.16 -29.83 28.61
CA GLN A 858 -22.41 -29.54 27.91
C GLN A 858 -22.23 -28.48 26.81
N PRO A 859 -23.10 -28.48 25.78
CA PRO A 859 -23.00 -27.52 24.69
C PRO A 859 -23.03 -26.05 25.13
N ALA A 860 -22.24 -25.22 24.44
CA ALA A 860 -22.20 -23.78 24.58
C ALA A 860 -22.75 -23.09 23.33
N GLN A 861 -23.30 -21.89 23.51
CA GLN A 861 -23.86 -21.11 22.40
C GLN A 861 -23.42 -19.65 22.48
N SER A 862 -23.30 -19.01 21.33
CA SER A 862 -23.12 -17.57 21.22
C SER A 862 -24.04 -16.98 20.15
N LEU A 863 -24.54 -15.78 20.39
CA LEU A 863 -25.25 -14.98 19.38
C LEU A 863 -24.62 -13.60 19.36
N ARG A 864 -24.02 -13.22 18.23
CA ARG A 864 -23.35 -11.93 18.06
C ARG A 864 -24.01 -11.11 16.97
N LEU A 865 -24.21 -9.83 17.28
CA LEU A 865 -24.55 -8.80 16.32
C LEU A 865 -23.38 -7.83 16.23
N ARG A 866 -22.93 -7.55 15.01
CA ARG A 866 -21.96 -6.51 14.73
C ARG A 866 -22.53 -5.54 13.70
N VAL A 867 -22.33 -4.26 13.96
CA VAL A 867 -22.65 -3.18 13.03
C VAL A 867 -21.39 -2.37 12.81
N GLY A 868 -20.98 -2.23 11.56
CA GLY A 868 -19.79 -1.52 11.13
C GLY A 868 -20.13 -0.41 10.15
N PHE A 869 -19.39 0.69 10.24
CA PHE A 869 -19.40 1.76 9.25
C PHE A 869 -17.98 2.23 8.99
N ALA A 870 -17.46 2.00 7.79
CA ALA A 870 -16.17 2.49 7.34
C ALA A 870 -16.32 3.72 6.42
N PHE A 871 -15.37 4.66 6.48
CA PHE A 871 -15.38 5.88 5.66
C PHE A 871 -13.99 6.27 5.13
#